data_AF-A0AAN8VBU0-F1
#
_entry.id   AF-A0AAN8VBU0-F1
#
_cell.length_a   1.000
_cell.length_b   1.000
_cell.length_c   1.000
_cell.angle_alpha   90.00
_cell.angle_beta   90.00
_cell.angle_gamma   90.00
#
_symmetry.space_group_name_H-M   'P 1'
#
loop_
_entity.id
_entity.type
_entity.pdbx_description
1 polymer ?
#
loop_
_entity_poly.entity_id
_entity_poly.type
_entity_poly.pdbx_seq_one_letter_code
_entity_poly.pdbx_strand_id
1 'polypeptide(L)'
;MRKRDLAILMLSSFAIFFSLQHEGDFSFKEAWFHLSDEYPIKYEADRLPPPVVADLNGDGRKEILVATHDAKIQILEPHNRRVDEGFGEARFLSQVTLLPDKVRVSSGRHAVAMATGVVDRTYKQGQPQKQVIVVVTSGWSVMCFDHNLKKLWETNLQDDFPHNAHHREVAISISNYTLKHGDAGLVIVGGRMEMRPHISLDPFEEIGVAAKNAEAHRRSASEKEASETSGNVDLRHFALYAFAGRSGLLRWDRKKENIQTLSSEASQLIPQHNYRLDMHALNTRHPGEFECREFRESILGVMPHLWDRREDTMFKLVHFRRHKRKALKRIPGKTTNYPFHKPEENNPPGKDTSKKISNLIDKAANIAKSAKSKKPMPYIPTITNYTQLWWVPNVVVAHLKEGIEAAHLASGRTICKLHLQEGGLHADINGDGVLDHVQVVGGNGAEQTVVSGSMEVLRPCWAVATLGVPVREQLFNASICLHSHFSLFQHGEFRSFGRTPDISSLEVATPILIPRNDGHRHRKGSHGDVVFLNNRGEVTSYSPGLHGHDALWQWQLLTGATWSNIPSPSGMMEGGMVVPTLKAITLRVHDNQEMILAAGDQEAVILSPGGSILAMVDLPAPPTHALICEDFSGDGLNDLILVTSTGVYGFVQTRQPGALFFSTLVGILIVVMAIIFISQHLNTKGGKPRASGAYR
;
A
#
# COMPACT_ATOMS: atom_id res chain seq x y z
N MET A 1 -54.76 -3.54 22.98
CA MET A 1 -53.63 -4.42 23.37
C MET A 1 -53.55 -4.49 24.89
N ARG A 2 -53.40 -5.68 25.48
CA ARG A 2 -53.14 -5.80 26.92
C ARG A 2 -51.72 -5.27 27.20
N LYS A 3 -51.46 -4.72 28.40
CA LYS A 3 -50.11 -4.24 28.80
C LYS A 3 -49.00 -5.27 28.51
N ARG A 4 -49.35 -6.56 28.53
CA ARG A 4 -48.51 -7.70 28.20
C ARG A 4 -48.08 -7.75 26.72
N ASP A 5 -49.00 -7.51 25.79
CA ASP A 5 -48.72 -7.58 24.36
C ASP A 5 -47.80 -6.42 23.94
N LEU A 6 -47.93 -5.28 24.63
CA LEU A 6 -47.05 -4.11 24.46
C LEU A 6 -45.64 -4.39 25.00
N ALA A 7 -45.51 -5.07 26.15
CA ALA A 7 -44.21 -5.43 26.71
C ALA A 7 -43.43 -6.41 25.81
N ILE A 8 -44.12 -7.40 25.23
CA ILE A 8 -43.50 -8.35 24.28
C ILE A 8 -43.03 -7.62 23.03
N LEU A 9 -43.86 -6.73 22.46
CA LEU A 9 -43.49 -5.94 21.28
C LEU A 9 -42.30 -5.00 21.55
N MET A 10 -42.25 -4.38 22.73
CA MET A 10 -41.12 -3.54 23.13
C MET A 10 -39.83 -4.37 23.29
N LEU A 11 -39.91 -5.56 23.87
CA LEU A 11 -38.74 -6.42 24.06
C LEU A 11 -38.23 -6.99 22.72
N SER A 12 -39.14 -7.38 21.81
CA SER A 12 -38.75 -7.78 20.45
C SER A 12 -38.21 -6.60 19.63
N SER A 13 -38.76 -5.40 19.81
CA SER A 13 -38.25 -4.20 19.14
C SER A 13 -36.86 -3.82 19.67
N PHE A 14 -36.62 -3.94 20.97
CA PHE A 14 -35.32 -3.72 21.58
C PHE A 14 -34.32 -4.78 21.13
N ALA A 15 -34.76 -6.04 20.97
CA ALA A 15 -33.96 -7.12 20.44
C ALA A 15 -33.47 -6.85 19.02
N ILE A 16 -34.39 -6.48 18.14
CA ILE A 16 -34.10 -6.15 16.75
C ILE A 16 -33.20 -4.92 16.70
N PHE A 17 -33.51 -3.88 17.49
CA PHE A 17 -32.70 -2.67 17.56
C PHE A 17 -31.27 -2.95 18.03
N PHE A 18 -31.10 -3.73 19.10
CA PHE A 18 -29.80 -4.07 19.65
C PHE A 18 -29.01 -5.00 18.71
N SER A 19 -29.68 -5.96 18.07
CA SER A 19 -29.07 -6.83 17.05
C SER A 19 -28.70 -6.08 15.76
N LEU A 20 -29.37 -4.97 15.45
CA LEU A 20 -29.01 -4.08 14.33
C LEU A 20 -27.88 -3.11 14.72
N GLN A 21 -27.72 -2.81 16.01
CA GLN A 21 -26.67 -1.92 16.51
C GLN A 21 -25.35 -2.64 16.76
N HIS A 22 -25.38 -3.90 17.17
CA HIS A 22 -24.18 -4.71 17.27
C HIS A 22 -23.89 -5.35 15.92
N GLU A 23 -22.87 -4.81 15.24
CA GLU A 23 -22.33 -5.40 14.03
C GLU A 23 -21.92 -6.84 14.34
N GLY A 24 -22.43 -7.79 13.54
CA GLY A 24 -22.10 -9.20 13.69
C GLY A 24 -20.66 -9.52 13.31
N ASP A 25 -20.26 -10.77 13.50
CA ASP A 25 -18.92 -11.23 13.19
C ASP A 25 -18.66 -11.21 11.67
N PHE A 26 -17.41 -10.95 11.30
CA PHE A 26 -16.97 -11.02 9.91
C PHE A 26 -16.41 -12.41 9.63
N SER A 27 -16.79 -12.99 8.49
CA SER A 27 -16.21 -14.26 8.03
C SER A 27 -15.90 -14.17 6.55
N PHE A 28 -14.82 -14.80 6.11
CA PHE A 28 -14.48 -14.91 4.69
C PHE A 28 -14.91 -16.27 4.21
N LYS A 29 -15.61 -16.30 3.08
CA LYS A 29 -16.04 -17.55 2.45
C LYS A 29 -15.43 -17.65 1.06
N GLU A 30 -15.08 -18.86 0.70
CA GLU A 30 -14.63 -19.21 -0.65
C GLU A 30 -15.68 -18.79 -1.68
N ALA A 31 -15.26 -18.11 -2.75
CA ALA A 31 -16.17 -17.63 -3.78
C ALA A 31 -15.80 -18.16 -5.16
N TRP A 32 -14.57 -17.93 -5.60
CA TRP A 32 -14.16 -18.33 -6.94
C TRP A 32 -12.67 -18.67 -7.05
N PHE A 33 -12.31 -19.40 -8.10
CA PHE A 33 -10.93 -19.71 -8.45
C PHE A 33 -10.72 -19.68 -9.98
N HIS A 34 -9.49 -19.49 -10.39
CA HIS A 34 -9.05 -19.61 -11.77
C HIS A 34 -7.68 -20.29 -11.78
N LEU A 35 -7.61 -21.48 -12.37
CA LEU A 35 -6.37 -22.25 -12.45
C LEU A 35 -5.54 -21.81 -13.65
N SER A 36 -4.23 -21.77 -13.44
CA SER A 36 -3.22 -21.52 -14.46
C SER A 36 -2.29 -22.72 -14.53
N ASP A 37 -1.66 -22.93 -15.69
CA ASP A 37 -0.63 -23.96 -15.82
C ASP A 37 0.51 -23.67 -14.82
N GLU A 38 0.93 -24.71 -14.11
CA GLU A 38 1.98 -24.59 -13.10
C GLU A 38 3.29 -24.19 -13.78
N TYR A 39 3.79 -23.00 -13.43
CA TYR A 39 5.05 -22.49 -13.93
C TYR A 39 6.01 -22.28 -12.76
N PRO A 40 7.14 -23.02 -12.70
CA PRO A 40 8.08 -22.87 -11.60
C PRO A 40 8.76 -21.50 -11.68
N ILE A 41 8.47 -20.64 -10.70
CA ILE A 41 9.12 -19.34 -10.56
C ILE A 41 10.53 -19.59 -9.99
N LYS A 42 11.53 -19.57 -10.88
CA LYS A 42 12.94 -19.75 -10.49
C LYS A 42 13.57 -18.48 -9.92
N TYR A 43 13.10 -17.32 -10.38
CA TYR A 43 13.65 -16.02 -10.01
C TYR A 43 12.53 -15.01 -9.76
N GLU A 44 12.76 -14.05 -8.86
CA GLU A 44 11.84 -12.93 -8.59
C GLU A 44 11.50 -12.13 -9.87
N ALA A 45 12.46 -12.04 -10.80
CA ALA A 45 12.30 -11.40 -12.10
C ALA A 45 11.22 -12.05 -12.99
N ASP A 46 10.96 -13.35 -12.81
CA ASP A 46 10.03 -14.12 -13.64
C ASP A 46 8.61 -14.13 -13.06
N ARG A 47 8.42 -13.57 -11.86
CA ARG A 47 7.12 -13.45 -11.21
C ARG A 47 6.22 -12.47 -11.99
N LEU A 48 5.01 -12.92 -12.32
CA LEU A 48 3.98 -12.11 -12.98
C LEU A 48 3.45 -11.01 -12.04
N PRO A 49 2.90 -9.90 -12.56
CA PRO A 49 2.28 -8.87 -11.75
C PRO A 49 1.04 -9.40 -11.00
N PRO A 50 0.70 -8.80 -9.84
CA PRO A 50 -0.53 -9.14 -9.13
C PRO A 50 -1.77 -8.85 -9.99
N PRO A 51 -2.87 -9.62 -9.82
CA PRO A 51 -4.14 -9.33 -10.47
C PRO A 51 -4.65 -7.93 -10.14
N VAL A 52 -5.34 -7.31 -11.11
CA VAL A 52 -5.95 -5.98 -10.94
C VAL A 52 -7.46 -6.13 -10.92
N VAL A 53 -8.12 -5.53 -9.93
CA VAL A 53 -9.58 -5.52 -9.80
C VAL A 53 -10.10 -4.15 -10.25
N ALA A 54 -10.95 -4.11 -11.28
CA ALA A 54 -11.46 -2.85 -11.80
C ALA A 54 -12.79 -3.03 -12.54
N ASP A 55 -13.67 -2.03 -12.44
CA ASP A 55 -14.82 -1.90 -13.34
C ASP A 55 -14.35 -1.28 -14.66
N LEU A 56 -14.08 -2.12 -15.66
CA LEU A 56 -13.48 -1.70 -16.92
C LEU A 56 -14.48 -0.96 -17.81
N ASN A 57 -15.75 -1.39 -17.80
CA ASN A 57 -16.77 -0.92 -18.72
C ASN A 57 -17.66 0.20 -18.12
N GLY A 58 -17.59 0.42 -16.81
CA GLY A 58 -18.32 1.39 -16.02
C GLY A 58 -19.75 0.97 -15.63
N ASP A 59 -20.05 -0.33 -15.59
CA ASP A 59 -21.37 -0.90 -15.27
C ASP A 59 -21.60 -1.15 -13.78
N GLY A 60 -20.57 -0.93 -12.95
CA GLY A 60 -20.59 -1.13 -11.50
C GLY A 60 -20.17 -2.53 -11.04
N ARG A 61 -19.91 -3.47 -11.95
CA ARG A 61 -19.31 -4.77 -11.64
C ARG A 61 -17.81 -4.69 -11.85
N LYS A 62 -17.04 -5.28 -10.95
CA LYS A 62 -15.58 -5.31 -11.10
C LYS A 62 -15.16 -6.60 -11.77
N GLU A 63 -14.34 -6.48 -12.80
CA GLU A 63 -13.63 -7.58 -13.42
C GLU A 63 -12.22 -7.73 -12.85
N ILE A 64 -11.64 -8.91 -13.05
CA ILE A 64 -10.32 -9.27 -12.55
C ILE A 64 -9.40 -9.52 -13.74
N LEU A 65 -8.30 -8.77 -13.80
CA LEU A 65 -7.29 -8.90 -14.84
C LEU A 65 -6.14 -9.74 -14.34
N VAL A 66 -5.82 -10.81 -15.06
CA VAL A 66 -4.74 -11.74 -14.72
C VAL A 66 -3.76 -11.82 -15.89
N ALA A 67 -2.46 -11.72 -15.58
CA ALA A 67 -1.39 -11.98 -16.55
C ALA A 67 -1.04 -13.47 -16.52
N THR A 68 -0.57 -13.99 -17.66
CA THR A 68 -0.16 -15.39 -17.79
C THR A 68 1.27 -15.51 -18.30
N HIS A 69 1.92 -16.64 -17.98
CA HIS A 69 3.29 -16.94 -18.41
C HIS A 69 3.43 -17.19 -19.91
N ASP A 70 2.35 -17.29 -20.68
CA ASP A 70 2.37 -17.36 -22.15
C ASP A 70 2.21 -15.97 -22.82
N ALA A 71 2.50 -14.90 -22.06
CA ALA A 71 2.42 -13.51 -22.49
C ALA A 71 1.01 -13.12 -22.96
N LYS A 72 -0.01 -13.46 -22.16
CA LYS A 72 -1.39 -13.00 -22.36
C LYS A 72 -1.90 -12.25 -21.13
N ILE A 73 -2.96 -11.48 -21.35
CA ILE A 73 -3.81 -10.91 -20.31
C ILE A 73 -5.19 -11.50 -20.48
N GLN A 74 -5.78 -11.95 -19.38
CA GLN A 74 -7.14 -12.48 -19.33
C GLN A 74 -8.02 -11.58 -18.46
N ILE A 75 -9.28 -11.41 -18.86
CA ILE A 75 -10.32 -10.77 -18.06
C ILE A 75 -11.26 -11.85 -17.54
N LEU A 76 -11.44 -11.87 -16.23
CA LEU A 76 -12.29 -12.81 -15.50
C LEU A 76 -13.43 -12.04 -14.83
N GLU A 77 -14.62 -12.62 -14.83
CA GLU A 77 -15.73 -12.17 -13.98
C GLU A 77 -15.83 -13.09 -12.76
N PRO A 78 -15.71 -12.55 -11.54
CA PRO A 78 -15.91 -13.32 -10.32
C PRO A 78 -17.39 -13.76 -10.23
N HIS A 79 -17.63 -15.06 -10.04
CA HIS A 79 -18.99 -15.58 -9.93
C HIS A 79 -19.61 -15.18 -8.58
N ASN A 80 -20.78 -14.52 -8.59
CA ASN A 80 -21.64 -14.38 -7.41
C ASN A 80 -22.54 -15.62 -7.22
N ARG A 81 -21.96 -16.83 -7.14
CA ARG A 81 -22.74 -17.99 -6.67
C ARG A 81 -23.07 -17.81 -5.18
N ARG A 82 -24.13 -18.48 -4.72
CA ARG A 82 -24.50 -18.45 -3.29
C ARG A 82 -23.31 -18.98 -2.49
N VAL A 83 -22.96 -18.24 -1.44
CA VAL A 83 -21.74 -18.38 -0.63
C VAL A 83 -21.60 -19.70 0.15
N ASP A 84 -22.40 -20.73 -0.18
CA ASP A 84 -22.51 -21.98 0.56
C ASP A 84 -22.05 -23.21 -0.26
N GLU A 85 -21.55 -23.03 -1.49
CA GLU A 85 -21.11 -24.12 -2.39
C GLU A 85 -19.58 -24.25 -2.55
N GLY A 86 -18.78 -23.52 -1.76
CA GLY A 86 -17.31 -23.51 -1.87
C GLY A 86 -16.80 -22.80 -3.13
N PHE A 87 -15.54 -23.04 -3.49
CA PHE A 87 -14.92 -22.47 -4.69
C PHE A 87 -15.63 -22.83 -6.01
N GLY A 88 -16.04 -21.82 -6.78
CA GLY A 88 -16.52 -21.96 -8.16
C GLY A 88 -15.54 -21.43 -9.22
N GLU A 89 -15.51 -22.00 -10.42
CA GLU A 89 -14.63 -21.50 -11.48
C GLU A 89 -15.06 -20.09 -11.95
N ALA A 90 -14.11 -19.16 -12.02
CA ALA A 90 -14.35 -17.79 -12.50
C ALA A 90 -14.73 -17.80 -13.98
N ARG A 91 -15.66 -16.92 -14.38
CA ARG A 91 -16.10 -16.87 -15.77
C ARG A 91 -15.06 -16.13 -16.61
N PHE A 92 -14.41 -16.86 -17.52
CA PHE A 92 -13.53 -16.25 -18.51
C PHE A 92 -14.32 -15.38 -19.49
N LEU A 93 -13.94 -14.10 -19.64
CA LEU A 93 -14.60 -13.16 -20.55
C LEU A 93 -13.84 -13.03 -21.88
N SER A 94 -12.56 -12.70 -21.80
CA SER A 94 -11.73 -12.44 -22.98
C SER A 94 -10.25 -12.52 -22.65
N GLN A 95 -9.41 -12.62 -23.68
CA GLN A 95 -7.96 -12.57 -23.56
C GLN A 95 -7.32 -11.81 -24.72
N VAL A 96 -6.11 -11.29 -24.49
CA VAL A 96 -5.27 -10.69 -25.52
C VAL A 96 -3.83 -11.16 -25.36
N THR A 97 -3.14 -11.33 -26.49
CA THR A 97 -1.70 -11.65 -26.49
C THR A 97 -0.87 -10.37 -26.50
N LEU A 98 0.25 -10.39 -25.76
CA LEU A 98 1.27 -9.34 -25.72
C LEU A 98 2.36 -9.56 -26.77
N LEU A 99 2.27 -10.66 -27.53
CA LEU A 99 3.20 -10.97 -28.60
C LEU A 99 2.98 -10.01 -29.79
N PRO A 100 4.04 -9.64 -30.51
CA PRO A 100 3.91 -8.93 -31.78
C PRO A 100 3.18 -9.78 -32.82
N ASP A 101 2.37 -9.17 -33.69
CA ASP A 101 1.55 -9.86 -34.71
C ASP A 101 2.34 -10.81 -35.63
N LYS A 102 3.66 -10.61 -35.77
CA LYS A 102 4.54 -11.34 -36.69
C LYS A 102 5.61 -12.20 -35.99
N VAL A 103 5.69 -12.20 -34.67
CA VAL A 103 6.78 -12.85 -33.92
C VAL A 103 6.20 -13.75 -32.84
N ARG A 104 6.53 -15.05 -32.90
CA ARG A 104 6.09 -16.06 -31.90
C ARG A 104 7.08 -16.23 -30.75
N VAL A 105 8.02 -15.31 -30.57
CA VAL A 105 9.00 -15.35 -29.47
C VAL A 105 8.40 -14.60 -28.28
N SER A 106 8.21 -15.31 -27.17
CA SER A 106 7.69 -14.75 -25.90
C SER A 106 8.76 -14.05 -25.05
N SER A 107 10.04 -14.20 -25.40
CA SER A 107 11.14 -13.55 -24.68
C SER A 107 10.95 -12.03 -24.65
N GLY A 108 10.99 -11.45 -23.45
CA GLY A 108 10.75 -10.03 -23.23
C GLY A 108 9.28 -9.57 -23.34
N ARG A 109 8.30 -10.48 -23.49
CA ARG A 109 6.88 -10.12 -23.69
C ARG A 109 5.96 -10.49 -22.55
N HIS A 110 6.45 -11.17 -21.52
CA HIS A 110 5.70 -11.40 -20.29
C HIS A 110 5.42 -10.08 -19.58
N ALA A 111 4.21 -9.94 -19.02
CA ALA A 111 3.84 -8.77 -18.24
C ALA A 111 4.64 -8.74 -16.93
N VAL A 112 5.04 -7.54 -16.51
CA VAL A 112 5.78 -7.29 -15.27
C VAL A 112 5.05 -6.30 -14.37
N ALA A 113 4.30 -5.36 -14.96
CA ALA A 113 3.37 -4.50 -14.24
C ALA A 113 2.11 -4.30 -15.06
N MET A 114 0.98 -4.20 -14.36
CA MET A 114 -0.32 -3.86 -14.94
C MET A 114 -1.01 -2.84 -14.05
N ALA A 115 -1.73 -1.90 -14.66
CA ALA A 115 -2.59 -0.98 -13.94
C ALA A 115 -3.80 -0.60 -14.81
N THR A 116 -4.88 -0.20 -14.15
CA THR A 116 -6.09 0.33 -14.78
C THR A 116 -6.35 1.76 -14.33
N GLY A 117 -7.05 2.53 -15.15
CA GLY A 117 -7.48 3.86 -14.76
C GLY A 117 -8.25 4.59 -15.85
N VAL A 118 -8.77 5.77 -15.51
CA VAL A 118 -9.60 6.58 -16.40
C VAL A 118 -8.76 7.69 -17.05
N VAL A 119 -8.80 7.78 -18.38
CA VAL A 119 -8.11 8.82 -19.16
C VAL A 119 -9.06 9.89 -19.71
N ASP A 120 -10.35 9.58 -19.84
CA ASP A 120 -11.32 10.48 -20.44
C ASP A 120 -11.77 11.60 -19.47
N ARG A 121 -11.70 12.84 -19.95
CA ARG A 121 -11.95 14.07 -19.16
C ARG A 121 -13.42 14.47 -19.08
N THR A 122 -14.22 14.08 -20.07
CA THR A 122 -15.60 14.58 -20.22
C THR A 122 -16.60 13.66 -19.54
N TYR A 123 -17.06 14.07 -18.37
CA TYR A 123 -18.20 13.48 -17.68
C TYR A 123 -19.50 13.95 -18.33
N LYS A 124 -19.99 13.24 -19.36
CA LYS A 124 -21.40 13.38 -19.73
C LYS A 124 -22.22 12.67 -18.65
N GLN A 125 -23.11 13.39 -17.98
CA GLN A 125 -24.02 12.81 -16.98
C GLN A 125 -24.73 11.59 -17.58
N GLY A 126 -24.57 10.43 -16.92
CA GLY A 126 -25.19 9.17 -17.33
C GLY A 126 -24.37 8.30 -18.30
N GLN A 127 -23.16 8.69 -18.71
CA GLN A 127 -22.26 7.79 -19.43
C GLN A 127 -21.36 6.99 -18.47
N PRO A 128 -21.20 5.68 -18.67
CA PRO A 128 -20.32 4.84 -17.86
C PRO A 128 -18.86 5.25 -18.09
N GLN A 129 -18.07 5.27 -17.00
CA GLN A 129 -16.65 5.61 -17.07
C GLN A 129 -15.86 4.38 -17.45
N LYS A 130 -15.34 4.38 -18.68
CA LYS A 130 -14.52 3.29 -19.18
C LYS A 130 -13.07 3.48 -18.74
N GLN A 131 -12.47 2.39 -18.29
CA GLN A 131 -11.06 2.37 -17.93
C GLN A 131 -10.21 1.87 -19.09
N VAL A 132 -8.95 2.29 -19.09
CA VAL A 132 -7.90 1.73 -19.95
C VAL A 132 -6.98 0.85 -19.10
N ILE A 133 -6.34 -0.11 -19.76
CA ILE A 133 -5.42 -1.05 -19.14
C ILE A 133 -4.04 -0.74 -19.71
N VAL A 134 -3.07 -0.47 -18.84
CA VAL A 134 -1.67 -0.27 -19.26
C VAL A 134 -0.84 -1.41 -18.72
N VAL A 135 -0.04 -2.01 -19.61
CA VAL A 135 0.84 -3.14 -19.29
C VAL A 135 2.25 -2.83 -19.71
N VAL A 136 3.18 -3.15 -18.80
CA VAL A 136 4.62 -3.05 -19.03
C VAL A 136 5.17 -4.47 -19.08
N THR A 137 5.91 -4.76 -20.16
CA THR A 137 6.51 -6.07 -20.41
C THR A 137 7.96 -6.12 -19.95
N SER A 138 8.51 -7.33 -19.79
CA SER A 138 9.90 -7.55 -19.37
C SER A 138 10.96 -7.04 -20.35
N GLY A 139 10.59 -6.84 -21.61
CA GLY A 139 11.41 -6.22 -22.65
C GLY A 139 11.19 -4.71 -22.79
N TRP A 140 10.57 -4.06 -21.80
CA TRP A 140 10.32 -2.61 -21.80
C TRP A 140 9.43 -2.09 -22.93
N SER A 141 8.48 -2.91 -23.39
CA SER A 141 7.34 -2.44 -24.19
C SER A 141 6.18 -2.05 -23.28
N VAL A 142 5.70 -0.82 -23.46
CA VAL A 142 4.52 -0.27 -22.78
C VAL A 142 3.34 -0.32 -23.74
N MET A 143 2.27 -1.00 -23.34
CA MET A 143 1.06 -1.17 -24.14
C MET A 143 -0.14 -0.61 -23.41
N CYS A 144 -1.05 0.03 -24.14
CA CYS A 144 -2.32 0.49 -23.61
C CYS A 144 -3.46 -0.16 -24.38
N PHE A 145 -4.43 -0.70 -23.65
CA PHE A 145 -5.63 -1.36 -24.16
C PHE A 145 -6.88 -0.63 -23.68
N ASP A 146 -7.95 -0.70 -24.45
CA ASP A 146 -9.27 -0.30 -23.98
C ASP A 146 -9.92 -1.40 -23.10
N HIS A 147 -11.09 -1.08 -22.53
CA HIS A 147 -11.95 -2.00 -21.79
C HIS A 147 -12.27 -3.35 -22.48
N ASN A 148 -12.12 -3.48 -23.81
CA ASN A 148 -12.35 -4.73 -24.55
C ASN A 148 -11.04 -5.41 -24.97
N LEU A 149 -9.92 -5.07 -24.33
CA LEU A 149 -8.57 -5.53 -24.68
C LEU A 149 -8.13 -5.17 -26.12
N LYS A 150 -8.72 -4.14 -26.74
CA LYS A 150 -8.24 -3.65 -28.02
C LYS A 150 -7.03 -2.74 -27.78
N LYS A 151 -5.90 -3.08 -28.38
CA LYS A 151 -4.67 -2.27 -28.30
C LYS A 151 -4.91 -0.88 -28.89
N LEU A 152 -4.73 0.15 -28.07
CA LEU A 152 -4.81 1.57 -28.44
C LEU A 152 -3.49 2.06 -29.00
N TRP A 153 -2.39 1.76 -28.29
CA TRP A 153 -1.04 2.13 -28.68
C TRP A 153 -0.01 1.21 -27.99
N GLU A 154 1.20 1.17 -28.55
CA GLU A 154 2.35 0.44 -28.03
C GLU A 154 3.60 1.28 -28.27
N THR A 155 4.43 1.42 -27.24
CA THR A 155 5.71 2.12 -27.30
C THR A 155 6.80 1.18 -26.79
N ASN A 156 7.83 0.95 -27.60
CA ASN A 156 8.99 0.16 -27.19
C ASN A 156 10.09 1.08 -26.64
N LEU A 157 10.56 0.81 -25.42
CA LEU A 157 11.63 1.54 -24.74
C LEU A 157 12.89 0.66 -24.55
N GLN A 158 12.96 -0.48 -25.26
CA GLN A 158 14.07 -1.43 -25.12
C GLN A 158 15.43 -0.83 -25.46
N ASP A 159 15.50 0.10 -26.42
CA ASP A 159 16.76 0.74 -26.83
C ASP A 159 17.47 1.48 -25.67
N ASP A 160 16.74 1.79 -24.60
CA ASP A 160 17.28 2.46 -23.42
C ASP A 160 18.00 1.51 -22.44
N PHE A 161 17.87 0.18 -22.62
CA PHE A 161 18.36 -0.82 -21.68
C PHE A 161 18.97 -2.05 -22.36
N PRO A 162 19.97 -2.70 -21.74
CA PRO A 162 20.58 -3.90 -22.29
C PRO A 162 19.62 -5.10 -22.25
N HIS A 163 19.71 -5.98 -23.26
CA HIS A 163 18.81 -7.12 -23.44
C HIS A 163 18.81 -8.15 -22.28
N ASN A 164 19.85 -8.15 -21.42
CA ASN A 164 20.01 -9.11 -20.31
C ASN A 164 19.64 -8.52 -18.94
N ALA A 165 18.93 -7.40 -18.91
CA ALA A 165 18.46 -6.79 -17.69
C ALA A 165 17.01 -7.17 -17.38
N HIS A 166 16.64 -7.15 -16.10
CA HIS A 166 15.29 -7.41 -15.62
C HIS A 166 14.81 -6.28 -14.71
N HIS A 167 13.51 -6.16 -14.50
CA HIS A 167 12.95 -5.12 -13.64
C HIS A 167 13.15 -5.44 -12.16
N ARG A 168 13.89 -4.57 -11.48
CA ARG A 168 13.96 -4.55 -10.02
C ARG A 168 12.85 -3.71 -9.41
N GLU A 169 12.48 -2.63 -10.10
CA GLU A 169 11.42 -1.71 -9.71
C GLU A 169 10.58 -1.35 -10.94
N VAL A 170 9.26 -1.27 -10.77
CA VAL A 170 8.37 -0.80 -11.83
C VAL A 170 7.08 -0.24 -11.22
N ALA A 171 6.57 0.86 -11.77
CA ALA A 171 5.30 1.42 -11.38
C ALA A 171 4.58 2.06 -12.57
N ILE A 172 3.25 2.05 -12.50
CA ILE A 172 2.37 2.65 -13.50
C ILE A 172 1.35 3.53 -12.77
N SER A 173 1.13 4.74 -13.27
CA SER A 173 0.06 5.64 -12.81
C SER A 173 -0.76 6.10 -14.00
N ILE A 174 -2.08 5.96 -13.90
CA ILE A 174 -3.04 6.36 -14.93
C ILE A 174 -3.97 7.40 -14.32
N SER A 175 -4.12 8.54 -14.97
CA SER A 175 -5.01 9.61 -14.50
C SER A 175 -5.71 10.34 -15.64
N ASN A 176 -6.78 11.04 -15.30
CA ASN A 176 -7.55 11.89 -16.20
C ASN A 176 -6.97 13.32 -16.34
N TYR A 177 -5.82 13.60 -15.71
CA TYR A 177 -5.11 14.85 -15.87
C TYR A 177 -4.40 14.92 -17.23
N THR A 178 -4.21 16.13 -17.75
CA THR A 178 -3.61 16.35 -19.07
C THR A 178 -2.48 17.36 -18.96
N LEU A 179 -1.33 17.10 -19.61
CA LEU A 179 -0.17 18.00 -19.60
C LEU A 179 -0.19 19.02 -20.75
N LYS A 180 -0.80 18.68 -21.88
CA LYS A 180 -0.98 19.59 -23.03
C LYS A 180 -2.45 19.73 -23.39
N HIS A 181 -2.80 20.87 -23.99
CA HIS A 181 -4.12 21.05 -24.57
C HIS A 181 -4.33 20.10 -25.75
N GLY A 182 -5.47 19.41 -25.78
CA GLY A 182 -5.77 18.38 -26.78
C GLY A 182 -5.53 16.94 -26.31
N ASP A 183 -4.88 16.74 -25.16
CA ASP A 183 -4.63 15.41 -24.62
C ASP A 183 -5.85 14.85 -23.90
N ALA A 184 -5.94 13.53 -23.86
CA ALA A 184 -6.86 12.78 -23.02
C ALA A 184 -6.07 11.91 -22.06
N GLY A 185 -6.10 12.30 -20.78
CA GLY A 185 -5.41 11.62 -19.69
C GLY A 185 -3.89 11.66 -19.75
N LEU A 186 -3.29 11.07 -18.72
CA LEU A 186 -1.85 10.99 -18.51
C LEU A 186 -1.53 9.59 -17.98
N VAL A 187 -0.56 8.94 -18.62
CA VAL A 187 0.00 7.65 -18.20
C VAL A 187 1.46 7.89 -17.85
N ILE A 188 1.85 7.61 -16.62
CA ILE A 188 3.24 7.68 -16.16
C ILE A 188 3.71 6.25 -15.91
N VAL A 189 4.84 5.89 -16.51
CA VAL A 189 5.51 4.61 -16.30
C VAL A 189 6.92 4.90 -15.83
N GLY A 190 7.41 4.14 -14.87
CA GLY A 190 8.82 4.18 -14.55
C GLY A 190 9.31 2.85 -14.03
N GLY A 191 10.62 2.69 -14.06
CA GLY A 191 11.26 1.52 -13.52
C GLY A 191 12.76 1.59 -13.52
N ARG A 192 13.33 0.63 -12.81
CA ARG A 192 14.76 0.40 -12.70
C ARG A 192 15.05 -1.02 -13.13
N MET A 193 16.09 -1.17 -13.93
CA MET A 193 16.55 -2.47 -14.41
C MET A 193 17.81 -2.90 -13.67
N GLU A 194 18.03 -4.20 -13.54
CA GLU A 194 19.22 -4.77 -12.92
C GLU A 194 19.77 -5.88 -13.83
N MET A 195 21.10 -5.96 -13.97
CA MET A 195 21.73 -7.03 -14.74
C MET A 195 21.59 -8.35 -13.98
N ARG A 196 21.25 -9.44 -14.69
CA ARG A 196 21.38 -10.78 -14.12
C ARG A 196 22.87 -11.08 -13.90
N PRO A 197 23.30 -11.52 -12.71
CA PRO A 197 24.68 -11.95 -12.49
C PRO A 197 25.02 -13.09 -13.47
N HIS A 198 26.19 -13.01 -14.10
CA HIS A 198 26.68 -13.87 -15.21
C HIS A 198 26.83 -15.37 -14.90
N ILE A 199 26.27 -15.89 -13.81
CA ILE A 199 26.52 -17.27 -13.34
C ILE A 199 25.63 -18.30 -14.07
N SER A 200 24.65 -17.89 -14.88
CA SER A 200 23.71 -18.83 -15.50
C SER A 200 23.06 -18.29 -16.78
N LEU A 201 23.84 -18.21 -17.87
CA LEU A 201 23.26 -18.20 -19.21
C LEU A 201 22.88 -19.65 -19.59
N ASP A 202 21.72 -19.81 -20.22
CA ASP A 202 21.38 -21.05 -20.92
C ASP A 202 22.41 -21.24 -22.07
N PRO A 203 23.05 -22.41 -22.26
CA PRO A 203 24.08 -22.60 -23.27
C PRO A 203 23.69 -22.16 -24.70
N PHE A 204 22.40 -22.15 -25.01
CA PHE A 204 21.87 -21.65 -26.29
C PHE A 204 21.85 -20.12 -26.42
N GLU A 205 21.67 -19.38 -25.33
CA GLU A 205 21.75 -17.92 -25.34
C GLU A 205 23.21 -17.44 -25.43
N GLU A 206 24.15 -18.17 -24.83
CA GLU A 206 25.59 -17.90 -24.92
C GLU A 206 26.09 -17.97 -26.38
N ILE A 207 25.64 -18.97 -27.14
CA ILE A 207 25.97 -19.12 -28.56
C ILE A 207 25.40 -17.95 -29.39
N GLY A 208 24.18 -17.50 -29.09
CA GLY A 208 23.54 -16.37 -29.78
C GLY A 208 24.25 -15.03 -29.52
N VAL A 209 24.72 -14.80 -28.29
CA VAL A 209 25.47 -13.60 -27.90
C VAL A 209 26.88 -13.62 -28.51
N ALA A 210 27.56 -14.77 -28.50
CA ALA A 210 28.86 -14.94 -29.14
C ALA A 210 28.79 -14.71 -30.66
N ALA A 211 27.73 -15.21 -31.31
CA ALA A 211 27.49 -15.00 -32.74
C ALA A 211 27.24 -13.52 -33.08
N LYS A 212 26.40 -12.82 -32.30
CA LYS A 212 26.16 -11.37 -32.50
C LYS A 212 27.40 -10.52 -32.24
N ASN A 213 28.20 -10.86 -31.22
CA ASN A 213 29.47 -10.17 -30.95
C ASN A 213 30.49 -10.42 -32.07
N ALA A 214 30.56 -11.64 -32.62
CA ALA A 214 31.40 -11.95 -33.78
C ALA A 214 30.94 -11.19 -35.04
N GLU A 215 29.62 -11.04 -35.25
CA GLU A 215 29.04 -10.27 -36.34
C GLU A 215 29.34 -8.76 -36.21
N ALA A 216 29.26 -8.21 -34.98
CA ALA A 216 29.60 -6.83 -34.66
C ALA A 216 31.11 -6.56 -34.84
N HIS A 217 31.97 -7.51 -34.46
CA HIS A 217 33.40 -7.45 -34.74
C HIS A 217 33.73 -7.53 -36.24
N ARG A 218 32.92 -8.26 -37.03
CA ARG A 218 33.06 -8.29 -38.49
C ARG A 218 32.67 -6.98 -39.16
N ARG A 219 31.60 -6.32 -38.69
CA ARG A 219 31.12 -5.04 -39.24
C ARG A 219 32.01 -3.85 -38.87
N SER A 220 32.56 -3.84 -37.65
CA SER A 220 33.52 -2.81 -37.20
C SER A 220 34.88 -2.85 -37.90
N ALA A 221 35.20 -3.94 -38.60
CA ALA A 221 36.40 -4.03 -39.44
C ALA A 221 36.24 -3.39 -40.84
N SER A 222 35.02 -3.15 -41.32
CA SER A 222 34.79 -2.65 -42.69
C SER A 222 34.35 -1.19 -42.80
N GLU A 223 33.92 -0.53 -41.72
CA GLU A 223 33.46 0.86 -41.76
C GLU A 223 34.17 1.70 -40.69
N LYS A 224 34.96 2.69 -41.14
CA LYS A 224 35.43 3.79 -40.29
C LYS A 224 34.26 4.75 -40.06
N GLU A 225 33.39 4.42 -39.12
CA GLU A 225 32.48 5.40 -38.52
C GLU A 225 32.65 5.45 -37.01
N ALA A 226 32.29 6.62 -36.47
CA ALA A 226 32.61 7.08 -35.13
C ALA A 226 32.32 6.00 -34.07
N SER A 227 33.29 5.79 -33.19
CA SER A 227 33.12 5.09 -31.92
C SER A 227 31.88 5.65 -31.21
N GLU A 228 30.73 5.00 -31.39
CA GLU A 228 29.64 5.06 -30.44
C GLU A 228 30.23 4.56 -29.14
N THR A 229 30.56 5.50 -28.26
CA THR A 229 30.87 5.23 -26.87
C THR A 229 29.72 4.38 -26.36
N SER A 230 29.92 3.07 -26.21
CA SER A 230 29.03 2.19 -25.47
C SER A 230 29.10 2.65 -24.02
N GLY A 231 28.44 3.77 -23.74
CA GLY A 231 28.35 4.37 -22.43
C GLY A 231 27.73 3.31 -21.54
N ASN A 232 28.52 2.80 -20.60
CA ASN A 232 28.09 1.88 -19.57
C ASN A 232 26.73 2.35 -19.05
N VAL A 233 25.65 1.66 -19.43
CA VAL A 233 24.29 2.08 -19.11
C VAL A 233 24.18 1.98 -17.60
N ASP A 234 24.05 3.12 -16.91
CA ASP A 234 23.94 3.12 -15.47
C ASP A 234 22.54 2.63 -15.06
N LEU A 235 22.43 1.30 -14.92
CA LEU A 235 21.24 0.59 -14.50
C LEU A 235 20.79 0.94 -13.07
N ARG A 236 21.56 1.75 -12.34
CA ARG A 236 21.21 2.15 -10.97
C ARG A 236 20.08 3.18 -10.92
N HIS A 237 19.81 3.89 -12.01
CA HIS A 237 18.84 5.00 -12.00
C HIS A 237 17.42 4.53 -12.33
N PHE A 238 16.45 5.05 -11.58
CA PHE A 238 15.03 4.86 -11.86
C PHE A 238 14.59 5.80 -12.99
N ALA A 239 14.22 5.24 -14.14
CA ALA A 239 13.76 6.00 -15.30
C ALA A 239 12.26 6.30 -15.21
N LEU A 240 11.84 7.49 -15.65
CA LEU A 240 10.44 7.93 -15.67
C LEU A 240 10.02 8.38 -17.07
N TYR A 241 8.82 8.01 -17.48
CA TYR A 241 8.24 8.33 -18.79
C TYR A 241 6.79 8.79 -18.61
N ALA A 242 6.42 9.89 -19.25
CA ALA A 242 5.05 10.38 -19.27
C ALA A 242 4.48 10.37 -20.69
N PHE A 243 3.35 9.70 -20.87
CA PHE A 243 2.64 9.55 -22.13
C PHE A 243 1.27 10.22 -22.06
N ALA A 244 0.83 10.78 -23.19
CA ALA A 244 -0.57 11.16 -23.37
C ALA A 244 -1.45 9.89 -23.34
N GLY A 245 -2.46 9.86 -22.47
CA GLY A 245 -3.14 8.60 -22.10
C GLY A 245 -3.75 7.85 -23.28
N ARG A 246 -4.46 8.55 -24.18
CA ARG A 246 -5.15 7.90 -25.31
C ARG A 246 -4.31 7.71 -26.57
N SER A 247 -3.31 8.55 -26.80
CA SER A 247 -2.49 8.52 -28.03
C SER A 247 -1.13 7.86 -27.86
N GLY A 248 -0.65 7.68 -26.62
CA GLY A 248 0.68 7.13 -26.35
C GLY A 248 1.83 8.08 -26.68
N LEU A 249 1.55 9.34 -27.03
CA LEU A 249 2.59 10.30 -27.40
C LEU A 249 3.43 10.68 -26.17
N LEU A 250 4.74 10.47 -26.24
CA LEU A 250 5.69 10.85 -25.19
C LEU A 250 5.67 12.37 -24.94
N ARG A 251 5.51 12.78 -23.69
CA ARG A 251 5.45 14.18 -23.25
C ARG A 251 6.75 14.66 -22.65
N TRP A 252 7.34 13.81 -21.82
CA TRP A 252 8.67 13.97 -21.27
C TRP A 252 9.16 12.60 -20.82
N ASP A 253 10.47 12.44 -20.80
CA ASP A 253 11.17 11.28 -20.27
C ASP A 253 12.35 11.75 -19.40
N ARG A 254 12.73 10.91 -18.45
CA ARG A 254 13.89 11.09 -17.59
C ARG A 254 14.65 9.79 -17.55
N LYS A 255 15.73 9.73 -18.33
CA LYS A 255 16.55 8.52 -18.52
C LYS A 255 17.87 8.57 -17.77
N LYS A 256 18.52 9.73 -17.71
CA LYS A 256 19.85 9.92 -17.14
C LYS A 256 19.92 11.26 -16.41
N GLU A 257 20.21 11.24 -15.12
CA GLU A 257 20.87 12.38 -14.49
C GLU A 257 22.32 12.33 -14.98
N ASN A 258 22.83 13.40 -15.60
CA ASN A 258 24.19 13.44 -16.14
C ASN A 258 25.21 13.35 -14.99
N ILE A 259 25.53 12.13 -14.57
CA ILE A 259 26.61 11.87 -13.63
C ILE A 259 27.93 12.07 -14.39
N GLN A 260 28.56 13.23 -14.17
CA GLN A 260 30.02 13.24 -14.18
C GLN A 260 30.47 12.31 -13.06
N THR A 261 30.95 11.15 -13.48
CA THR A 261 31.51 10.07 -12.68
C THR A 261 32.46 10.59 -11.59
N LEU A 262 31.99 10.61 -10.36
CA LEU A 262 32.82 10.31 -9.20
C LEU A 262 32.54 8.85 -8.86
N SER A 263 33.54 8.00 -9.07
CA SER A 263 33.50 6.57 -8.78
C SER A 263 32.95 6.34 -7.37
N SER A 264 31.80 5.69 -7.24
CA SER A 264 31.31 5.23 -5.95
C SER A 264 31.52 3.73 -5.85
N GLU A 265 32.68 3.40 -5.30
CA GLU A 265 32.94 2.17 -4.55
C GLU A 265 31.80 1.95 -3.55
N ALA A 266 31.02 0.89 -3.74
CA ALA A 266 29.96 0.45 -2.81
C ALA A 266 30.51 0.07 -1.41
N SER A 267 31.84 0.09 -1.22
CA SER A 267 32.53 -0.10 0.05
C SER A 267 32.45 1.11 1.01
N GLN A 268 31.87 2.24 0.60
CA GLN A 268 31.63 3.39 1.50
C GLN A 268 30.29 3.33 2.26
N LEU A 269 29.51 2.26 2.10
CA LEU A 269 28.30 2.01 2.90
C LEU A 269 28.60 1.58 4.35
N ILE A 270 29.88 1.46 4.72
CA ILE A 270 30.29 1.38 6.12
C ILE A 270 30.76 2.79 6.51
N PRO A 271 30.00 3.54 7.34
CA PRO A 271 30.38 4.90 7.72
C PRO A 271 31.63 4.82 8.58
N GLN A 272 32.81 5.06 7.99
CA GLN A 272 34.03 4.83 8.75
C GLN A 272 34.18 5.82 9.89
N HIS A 273 33.81 7.11 9.79
CA HIS A 273 33.89 8.00 10.98
C HIS A 273 33.00 9.27 11.03
N ASN A 274 32.22 9.67 10.01
CA ASN A 274 31.37 10.87 10.14
C ASN A 274 30.24 10.97 9.10
N TYR A 275 29.12 10.28 9.35
CA TYR A 275 27.96 10.21 8.47
C TYR A 275 27.42 11.59 8.00
N ARG A 276 27.63 12.65 8.79
CA ARG A 276 27.19 14.01 8.45
C ARG A 276 27.93 14.59 7.23
N LEU A 277 29.19 14.20 7.01
CA LEU A 277 29.98 14.62 5.85
C LEU A 277 29.59 13.79 4.61
N ASP A 278 29.35 12.49 4.78
CA ASP A 278 28.99 11.57 3.69
C ASP A 278 27.60 11.90 3.11
N MET A 279 26.64 12.31 3.94
CA MET A 279 25.32 12.80 3.48
C MET A 279 25.41 14.12 2.69
N HIS A 280 26.36 14.99 3.01
CA HIS A 280 26.56 16.21 2.22
C HIS A 280 27.22 15.91 0.87
N ALA A 281 28.03 14.85 0.79
CA ALA A 281 28.62 14.35 -0.45
C ALA A 281 27.61 13.60 -1.34
N LEU A 282 26.65 12.87 -0.74
CA LEU A 282 25.57 12.17 -1.45
C LEU A 282 24.43 13.09 -1.94
N ASN A 283 24.31 14.29 -1.36
CA ASN A 283 23.34 15.31 -1.78
C ASN A 283 23.96 16.31 -2.76
N THR A 284 24.72 15.84 -3.76
CA THR A 284 25.14 16.67 -4.90
C THR A 284 23.91 17.14 -5.67
N ARG A 285 23.55 18.41 -5.50
CA ARG A 285 22.28 18.97 -5.99
C ARG A 285 22.38 19.38 -7.44
N HIS A 286 21.36 19.04 -8.22
CA HIS A 286 21.18 19.66 -9.52
C HIS A 286 20.52 21.04 -9.39
N PRO A 287 20.75 21.95 -10.36
CA PRO A 287 20.07 23.24 -10.40
C PRO A 287 18.54 23.09 -10.43
N GLY A 288 17.87 23.51 -9.36
CA GLY A 288 16.40 23.47 -9.23
C GLY A 288 15.85 22.41 -8.27
N GLU A 289 16.72 21.53 -7.75
CA GLU A 289 16.38 20.64 -6.65
C GLU A 289 16.36 21.39 -5.32
N PHE A 290 15.37 21.08 -4.50
CA PHE A 290 15.18 21.62 -3.16
C PHE A 290 15.47 20.55 -2.12
N GLU A 291 15.82 20.98 -0.91
CA GLU A 291 15.87 20.06 0.22
C GLU A 291 14.46 19.52 0.51
N CYS A 292 14.34 18.20 0.65
CA CYS A 292 13.11 17.52 1.08
C CYS A 292 12.49 18.16 2.34
N ARG A 293 13.34 18.70 3.22
CA ARG A 293 12.93 19.42 4.44
C ARG A 293 12.04 20.63 4.17
N GLU A 294 12.17 21.29 3.01
CA GLU A 294 11.26 22.37 2.61
C GLU A 294 9.83 21.88 2.37
N PHE A 295 9.64 20.59 2.07
CA PHE A 295 8.35 19.96 1.82
C PHE A 295 7.95 19.01 2.95
N ARG A 296 8.52 19.16 4.16
CA ARG A 296 8.32 18.25 5.31
C ARG A 296 6.87 17.80 5.49
N GLU A 297 5.92 18.73 5.47
CA GLU A 297 4.51 18.40 5.66
C GLU A 297 3.91 17.56 4.53
N SER A 298 4.31 17.84 3.29
CA SER A 298 3.88 17.08 2.12
C SER A 298 4.52 15.70 2.06
N ILE A 299 5.78 15.57 2.49
CA ILE A 299 6.49 14.29 2.58
C ILE A 299 5.87 13.40 3.66
N LEU A 300 5.59 13.94 4.84
CA LEU A 300 4.87 13.17 5.88
C LEU A 300 3.47 12.77 5.44
N GLY A 301 2.83 13.56 4.57
CA GLY A 301 1.51 13.24 4.03
C GLY A 301 1.49 12.09 3.01
N VAL A 302 2.65 11.61 2.55
CA VAL A 302 2.75 10.44 1.65
C VAL A 302 3.25 9.17 2.35
N MET A 303 3.60 9.28 3.64
CA MET A 303 3.99 8.16 4.51
C MET A 303 2.79 7.28 4.87
N PRO A 304 2.99 6.01 5.30
CA PRO A 304 4.29 5.32 5.44
C PRO A 304 4.96 5.00 4.10
N HIS A 305 6.28 4.86 4.13
CA HIS A 305 7.06 4.27 3.04
C HIS A 305 7.53 2.87 3.46
N LEU A 306 7.18 1.90 2.63
CA LEU A 306 7.50 0.49 2.77
C LEU A 306 8.00 0.00 1.41
N TRP A 307 9.13 -0.70 1.40
CA TRP A 307 9.64 -1.35 0.19
C TRP A 307 10.39 -2.63 0.58
N ASP A 308 9.86 -3.77 0.14
CA ASP A 308 10.49 -5.09 0.25
C ASP A 308 10.68 -5.71 -1.15
N ARG A 309 9.68 -5.52 -2.02
CA ARG A 309 9.59 -6.17 -3.33
C ARG A 309 9.30 -5.19 -4.45
N ARG A 310 9.46 -5.67 -5.68
CA ARG A 310 9.16 -4.92 -6.89
C ARG A 310 7.72 -4.37 -6.90
N GLU A 311 6.77 -5.13 -6.38
CA GLU A 311 5.35 -4.73 -6.33
C GLU A 311 5.07 -3.57 -5.36
N ASP A 312 5.99 -3.26 -4.43
CA ASP A 312 5.85 -2.14 -3.49
C ASP A 312 6.25 -0.79 -4.13
N THR A 313 6.90 -0.81 -5.29
CA THR A 313 7.18 0.40 -6.06
C THR A 313 5.87 1.01 -6.54
N MET A 314 5.56 2.24 -6.12
CA MET A 314 4.30 2.90 -6.47
C MET A 314 4.45 4.40 -6.73
N PHE A 315 3.51 4.93 -7.53
CA PHE A 315 3.39 6.35 -7.81
C PHE A 315 2.14 6.94 -7.15
N LYS A 316 2.32 8.07 -6.46
CA LYS A 316 1.23 8.87 -5.90
C LYS A 316 1.23 10.27 -6.52
N LEU A 317 0.12 10.68 -7.11
CA LEU A 317 -0.07 12.04 -7.61
C LEU A 317 -0.53 12.93 -6.45
N VAL A 318 0.32 13.88 -6.04
CA VAL A 318 0.09 14.68 -4.84
C VAL A 318 0.38 16.16 -5.10
N HIS A 319 -0.23 17.03 -4.31
CA HIS A 319 0.04 18.45 -4.31
C HIS A 319 1.06 18.82 -3.21
N PHE A 320 2.31 19.04 -3.59
CA PHE A 320 3.38 19.47 -2.68
C PHE A 320 3.31 20.97 -2.41
N ARG A 321 3.43 21.33 -1.13
CA ARG A 321 3.52 22.71 -0.67
C ARG A 321 4.77 22.90 0.18
N ARG A 322 5.43 24.04 -0.01
CA ARG A 322 6.52 24.43 0.87
C ARG A 322 5.99 24.63 2.29
N HIS A 323 6.65 23.98 3.24
CA HIS A 323 6.42 24.12 4.65
C HIS A 323 6.63 25.58 5.06
N LYS A 324 5.59 26.17 5.67
CA LYS A 324 5.65 27.53 6.17
C LYS A 324 6.50 27.56 7.43
N ARG A 325 7.77 27.93 7.31
CA ARG A 325 8.58 28.28 8.48
C ARG A 325 7.87 29.44 9.18
N LYS A 326 7.45 29.27 10.44
CA LYS A 326 7.03 30.40 11.26
C LYS A 326 8.23 31.36 11.27
N ALA A 327 8.07 32.54 10.67
CA ALA A 327 9.06 33.59 10.83
C ALA A 327 9.21 33.79 12.33
N LEU A 328 10.38 33.42 12.89
CA LEU A 328 10.70 33.75 14.26
C LEU A 328 10.38 35.22 14.42
N LYS A 329 9.46 35.56 15.33
CA LYS A 329 9.22 36.96 15.68
C LYS A 329 10.59 37.54 15.95
N ARG A 330 11.08 38.43 15.07
CA ARG A 330 12.26 39.23 15.38
C ARG A 330 11.95 39.85 16.72
N ILE A 331 12.68 39.44 17.75
CA ILE A 331 12.72 40.18 19.00
C ILE A 331 13.08 41.60 18.56
N PRO A 332 12.26 42.63 18.84
CA PRO A 332 12.55 43.97 18.41
C PRO A 332 13.78 44.44 19.19
N GLY A 333 14.97 44.19 18.63
CA GLY A 333 16.17 44.88 19.02
C GLY A 333 15.96 46.37 18.74
N LYS A 334 16.24 47.20 19.74
CA LYS A 334 16.21 48.67 19.67
C LYS A 334 16.76 49.16 18.33
N THR A 335 15.87 49.58 17.43
CA THR A 335 16.25 50.35 16.25
C THR A 335 16.38 51.81 16.68
N THR A 336 17.61 52.29 16.67
CA THR A 336 17.98 53.71 16.72
C THR A 336 17.25 54.45 15.60
N ASN A 337 16.49 55.48 15.98
CA ASN A 337 15.77 56.35 15.06
C ASN A 337 16.77 57.17 14.22
N TYR A 338 16.72 57.02 12.89
CA TYR A 338 17.16 58.05 11.95
C TYR A 338 15.92 58.58 11.21
N PRO A 339 15.76 59.91 11.09
CA PRO A 339 14.54 60.51 10.57
C PRO A 339 14.63 60.64 9.05
N PHE A 340 13.85 59.83 8.32
CA PHE A 340 13.42 60.21 6.98
C PHE A 340 11.92 59.94 6.84
N HIS A 341 11.21 61.02 6.56
CA HIS A 341 9.77 61.11 6.36
C HIS A 341 9.27 60.08 5.33
N LYS A 342 8.35 59.21 5.74
CA LYS A 342 7.37 58.59 4.83
C LYS A 342 6.04 59.34 5.00
N PRO A 343 5.30 59.63 3.91
CA PRO A 343 4.02 60.30 4.01
C PRO A 343 2.97 59.36 4.63
N GLU A 344 2.13 59.93 5.50
CA GLU A 344 0.99 59.28 6.14
C GLU A 344 -0.05 58.84 5.10
N GLU A 345 -0.43 57.56 5.16
CA GLU A 345 -1.60 57.05 4.45
C GLU A 345 -2.85 57.43 5.27
N ASN A 346 -3.71 58.26 4.67
CA ASN A 346 -4.99 58.68 5.23
C ASN A 346 -5.89 57.47 5.51
N ASN A 347 -6.09 57.12 6.78
CA ASN A 347 -7.22 56.30 7.18
C ASN A 347 -8.49 57.17 7.23
N PRO A 348 -9.60 56.77 6.59
CA PRO A 348 -10.87 57.49 6.75
C PRO A 348 -11.39 57.31 8.20
N PRO A 349 -11.97 58.35 8.82
CA PRO A 349 -12.44 58.30 10.19
C PRO A 349 -13.79 57.58 10.28
N GLY A 350 -13.99 56.83 11.37
CA GLY A 350 -15.28 56.22 11.71
C GLY A 350 -15.31 54.70 11.58
N LYS A 351 -14.64 54.01 12.51
CA LYS A 351 -14.95 52.60 12.80
C LYS A 351 -14.92 52.37 14.31
N ASP A 352 -16.08 52.61 14.90
CA ASP A 352 -16.35 52.32 16.30
C ASP A 352 -16.07 50.84 16.61
N THR A 353 -15.28 50.60 17.64
CA THR A 353 -14.82 49.27 18.09
C THR A 353 -15.89 48.50 18.88
N SER A 354 -17.12 49.01 18.98
CA SER A 354 -18.19 48.46 19.83
C SER A 354 -19.11 47.43 19.15
N LYS A 355 -18.89 47.07 17.88
CA LYS A 355 -19.80 46.19 17.12
C LYS A 355 -19.16 44.87 16.63
N LYS A 356 -18.55 44.12 17.55
CA LYS A 356 -18.07 42.74 17.27
C LYS A 356 -19.22 41.76 16.99
N ILE A 357 -20.38 41.97 17.60
CA ILE A 357 -21.52 41.03 17.51
C ILE A 357 -22.28 41.22 16.19
N SER A 358 -22.50 42.45 15.71
CA SER A 358 -23.18 42.67 14.43
C SER A 358 -22.36 42.15 13.25
N ASN A 359 -21.03 42.28 13.28
CA ASN A 359 -20.14 41.72 12.26
C ASN A 359 -20.14 40.18 12.24
N LEU A 360 -20.45 39.54 13.36
CA LEU A 360 -20.62 38.09 13.48
C LEU A 360 -21.97 37.63 12.91
N ILE A 361 -23.04 38.39 13.18
CA ILE A 361 -24.38 38.15 12.64
C ILE A 361 -24.41 38.40 11.13
N ASP A 362 -23.76 39.46 10.63
CA ASP A 362 -23.65 39.72 9.19
C ASP A 362 -22.79 38.66 8.49
N LYS A 363 -21.74 38.13 9.14
CA LYS A 363 -21.00 36.98 8.61
C LYS A 363 -21.87 35.72 8.57
N ALA A 364 -22.63 35.44 9.63
CA ALA A 364 -23.52 34.28 9.68
C ALA A 364 -24.66 34.39 8.64
N ALA A 365 -25.24 35.59 8.46
CA ALA A 365 -26.25 35.87 7.45
C ALA A 365 -25.69 35.74 6.03
N ASN A 366 -24.45 36.16 5.80
CA ASN A 366 -23.77 35.98 4.51
C ASN A 366 -23.40 34.50 4.25
N ILE A 367 -23.08 33.72 5.29
CA ILE A 367 -22.87 32.27 5.17
C ILE A 367 -24.19 31.56 4.85
N ALA A 368 -25.29 31.94 5.50
CA ALA A 368 -26.62 31.40 5.22
C ALA A 368 -27.14 31.77 3.82
N LYS A 369 -26.85 32.99 3.33
CA LYS A 369 -27.16 33.42 1.95
C LYS A 369 -26.23 32.83 0.89
N SER A 370 -25.10 32.22 1.30
CA SER A 370 -24.11 31.58 0.42
C SER A 370 -24.43 30.11 0.10
N ALA A 371 -25.62 29.62 0.48
CA ALA A 371 -26.13 28.31 0.09
C ALA A 371 -26.53 28.22 -1.41
N LYS A 372 -25.73 28.81 -2.30
CA LYS A 372 -25.72 28.39 -3.70
C LYS A 372 -25.05 27.02 -3.73
N SER A 373 -25.82 26.00 -4.10
CA SER A 373 -25.31 24.71 -4.56
C SER A 373 -24.04 24.96 -5.40
N LYS A 374 -22.88 24.55 -4.88
CA LYS A 374 -21.65 24.54 -5.66
C LYS A 374 -21.92 23.56 -6.79
N LYS A 375 -22.24 24.08 -7.98
CA LYS A 375 -22.26 23.27 -9.19
C LYS A 375 -20.93 22.52 -9.25
N PRO A 376 -20.92 21.19 -9.44
CA PRO A 376 -19.68 20.45 -9.60
C PRO A 376 -18.90 21.10 -10.74
N MET A 377 -17.67 21.52 -10.50
CA MET A 377 -16.82 22.13 -11.51
C MET A 377 -16.53 21.07 -12.58
N PRO A 378 -17.06 21.19 -13.80
CA PRO A 378 -16.94 20.13 -14.81
C PRO A 378 -15.60 20.15 -15.55
N TYR A 379 -14.64 20.98 -15.11
CA TYR A 379 -13.39 21.23 -15.83
C TYR A 379 -12.18 20.93 -14.93
N ILE A 380 -11.58 19.75 -15.15
CA ILE A 380 -10.22 19.45 -14.70
C ILE A 380 -9.28 20.29 -15.57
N PRO A 381 -8.39 21.15 -15.05
CA PRO A 381 -7.52 21.99 -15.88
C PRO A 381 -6.35 21.20 -16.48
N THR A 382 -5.83 21.68 -17.60
CA THR A 382 -4.54 21.23 -18.13
C THR A 382 -3.43 21.65 -17.17
N ILE A 383 -2.61 20.71 -16.72
CA ILE A 383 -1.52 20.94 -15.79
C ILE A 383 -0.34 21.52 -16.55
N THR A 384 0.15 22.67 -16.10
CA THR A 384 1.31 23.36 -16.67
C THR A 384 2.28 23.71 -15.55
N ASN A 385 3.47 24.20 -15.88
CA ASN A 385 4.46 24.61 -14.87
C ASN A 385 3.98 25.73 -13.94
N TYR A 386 2.91 26.44 -14.29
CA TYR A 386 2.37 27.57 -13.52
C TYR A 386 1.07 27.24 -12.79
N THR A 387 0.58 25.99 -12.83
CA THR A 387 -0.67 25.66 -12.14
C THR A 387 -0.50 25.70 -10.62
N GLN A 388 -1.19 26.64 -9.97
CA GLN A 388 -1.16 26.87 -8.51
C GLN A 388 -2.44 26.39 -7.80
N LEU A 389 -3.26 25.57 -8.46
CA LEU A 389 -4.51 25.10 -7.89
C LEU A 389 -4.24 24.03 -6.82
N TRP A 390 -4.66 24.34 -5.60
CA TRP A 390 -4.31 23.59 -4.39
C TRP A 390 -4.84 22.14 -4.35
N TRP A 391 -5.87 21.85 -5.16
CA TRP A 391 -6.56 20.56 -5.30
C TRP A 391 -6.09 19.76 -6.52
N VAL A 392 -5.22 20.33 -7.36
CA VAL A 392 -4.62 19.67 -8.52
C VAL A 392 -3.22 19.20 -8.13
N PRO A 393 -2.83 17.95 -8.43
CA PRO A 393 -1.47 17.48 -8.17
C PRO A 393 -0.46 18.28 -9.00
N ASN A 394 0.69 18.57 -8.40
CA ASN A 394 1.82 19.21 -9.08
C ASN A 394 3.06 18.29 -9.12
N VAL A 395 3.02 17.17 -8.40
CA VAL A 395 4.14 16.23 -8.25
C VAL A 395 3.65 14.80 -8.41
N VAL A 396 4.46 13.99 -9.08
CA VAL A 396 4.42 12.52 -8.95
C VAL A 396 5.46 12.12 -7.91
N VAL A 397 4.98 11.47 -6.85
CA VAL A 397 5.82 10.94 -5.78
C VAL A 397 6.02 9.45 -6.05
N ALA A 398 7.27 9.04 -6.25
CA ALA A 398 7.65 7.66 -6.40
C ALA A 398 8.17 7.12 -5.07
N HIS A 399 7.55 6.04 -4.60
CA HIS A 399 8.09 5.19 -3.54
C HIS A 399 8.97 4.14 -4.22
N LEU A 400 10.27 4.22 -3.98
CA LEU A 400 11.33 3.43 -4.61
C LEU A 400 12.11 2.65 -3.54
N LYS A 401 12.87 1.65 -3.97
CA LYS A 401 13.82 0.89 -3.17
C LYS A 401 14.76 1.77 -2.33
N GLU A 402 15.27 2.82 -2.96
CA GLU A 402 16.22 3.76 -2.34
C GLU A 402 15.53 4.91 -1.60
N GLY A 403 14.20 4.87 -1.45
CA GLY A 403 13.41 5.87 -0.74
C GLY A 403 12.41 6.61 -1.61
N ILE A 404 12.22 7.90 -1.35
CA ILE A 404 11.16 8.69 -2.00
C ILE A 404 11.76 9.68 -2.99
N GLU A 405 11.23 9.68 -4.21
CA GLU A 405 11.56 10.67 -5.22
C GLU A 405 10.32 11.48 -5.61
N ALA A 406 10.41 12.81 -5.54
CA ALA A 406 9.34 13.71 -5.94
C ALA A 406 9.71 14.40 -7.26
N ALA A 407 9.00 14.09 -8.34
CA ALA A 407 9.19 14.72 -9.65
C ALA A 407 8.03 15.64 -10.03
N HIS A 408 8.36 16.81 -10.57
CA HIS A 408 7.38 17.79 -11.02
C HIS A 408 6.56 17.26 -12.19
N LEU A 409 5.24 17.21 -12.04
CA LEU A 409 4.34 16.46 -12.92
C LEU A 409 4.36 16.94 -14.38
N ALA A 410 4.46 18.25 -14.61
CA ALA A 410 4.41 18.82 -15.96
C ALA A 410 5.75 18.78 -16.71
N SER A 411 6.88 18.71 -15.99
CA SER A 411 8.21 18.82 -16.60
C SER A 411 9.09 17.58 -16.40
N GLY A 412 8.70 16.64 -15.55
CA GLY A 412 9.50 15.46 -15.19
C GLY A 412 10.76 15.76 -14.37
N ARG A 413 10.93 16.99 -13.87
CA ARG A 413 12.15 17.40 -13.14
C ARG A 413 12.06 17.00 -11.69
N THR A 414 13.12 16.43 -11.13
CA THR A 414 13.21 16.12 -9.70
C THR A 414 13.12 17.40 -8.88
N ILE A 415 12.16 17.44 -7.97
CA ILE A 415 11.99 18.53 -7.00
C ILE A 415 12.83 18.23 -5.77
N CYS A 416 12.76 17.00 -5.28
CA CYS A 416 13.56 16.55 -4.14
C CYS A 416 13.63 15.01 -4.11
N LYS A 417 14.77 14.48 -3.66
CA LYS A 417 14.99 13.04 -3.44
C LYS A 417 15.33 12.81 -1.97
N LEU A 418 14.62 11.90 -1.31
CA LEU A 418 14.86 11.49 0.07
C LEU A 418 15.33 10.04 0.06
N HIS A 419 16.61 9.84 0.32
CA HIS A 419 17.16 8.49 0.45
C HIS A 419 16.70 7.85 1.76
N LEU A 420 16.06 6.69 1.65
CA LEU A 420 15.60 5.87 2.76
C LEU A 420 16.22 4.48 2.62
N GLN A 421 16.49 3.83 3.75
CA GLN A 421 17.05 2.48 3.73
C GLN A 421 16.01 1.47 3.23
N GLU A 422 16.48 0.52 2.43
CA GLU A 422 15.70 -0.66 2.02
C GLU A 422 15.36 -1.50 3.26
N GLY A 423 14.14 -2.03 3.29
CA GLY A 423 13.66 -2.83 4.40
C GLY A 423 13.25 -2.00 5.62
N GLY A 424 12.18 -2.48 6.27
CA GLY A 424 11.59 -1.80 7.43
C GLY A 424 10.54 -0.75 7.05
N LEU A 425 10.10 -0.02 8.07
CA LEU A 425 9.00 0.95 7.99
C LEU A 425 9.53 2.36 8.22
N HIS A 426 9.26 3.27 7.27
CA HIS A 426 9.54 4.70 7.44
C HIS A 426 8.24 5.47 7.65
N ALA A 427 8.03 6.00 8.86
CA ALA A 427 6.83 6.74 9.23
C ALA A 427 7.09 7.62 10.46
N ASP A 428 6.18 8.54 10.78
CA ASP A 428 6.21 9.32 12.02
C ASP A 428 5.49 8.52 13.11
N ILE A 429 6.17 7.61 13.80
CA ILE A 429 5.51 6.63 14.66
C ILE A 429 5.04 7.24 15.98
N ASN A 430 5.74 8.28 16.47
CA ASN A 430 5.42 8.95 17.74
C ASN A 430 4.53 10.19 17.59
N GLY A 431 4.36 10.73 16.37
CA GLY A 431 3.51 11.89 16.09
C GLY A 431 4.22 13.25 16.27
N ASP A 432 5.55 13.29 16.38
CA ASP A 432 6.31 14.54 16.54
C ASP A 432 6.60 15.26 15.20
N GLY A 433 6.19 14.63 14.10
CA GLY A 433 6.37 15.10 12.73
C GLY A 433 7.78 14.90 12.18
N VAL A 434 8.66 14.19 12.88
CA VAL A 434 9.94 13.70 12.36
C VAL A 434 9.70 12.33 11.72
N LEU A 435 10.52 12.00 10.73
CA LEU A 435 10.44 10.69 10.09
C LEU A 435 11.28 9.70 10.89
N ASP A 436 10.67 8.59 11.28
CA ASP A 436 11.29 7.50 12.03
C ASP A 436 11.50 6.29 11.11
N HIS A 437 12.45 5.45 11.47
CA HIS A 437 12.74 4.20 10.77
C HIS A 437 12.68 3.04 11.76
N VAL A 438 11.85 2.05 11.45
CA VAL A 438 11.74 0.80 12.21
C VAL A 438 12.35 -0.32 11.39
N GLN A 439 13.39 -0.93 11.94
CA GLN A 439 14.09 -2.08 11.38
C GLN A 439 13.93 -3.30 12.28
N VAL A 440 13.96 -4.47 11.67
CA VAL A 440 13.88 -5.75 12.36
C VAL A 440 15.04 -6.62 11.94
N VAL A 441 15.66 -7.30 12.90
CA VAL A 441 16.74 -8.27 12.64
C VAL A 441 16.19 -9.69 12.68
N GLY A 442 16.01 -10.25 11.49
CA GLY A 442 15.74 -11.67 11.23
C GLY A 442 17.03 -12.39 10.78
N GLY A 443 17.13 -13.69 11.05
CA GLY A 443 18.36 -14.50 10.93
C GLY A 443 18.91 -14.75 9.52
N ASN A 444 18.45 -14.05 8.49
CA ASN A 444 18.92 -14.21 7.09
C ASN A 444 20.27 -13.53 6.82
N GLY A 445 21.29 -13.91 7.59
CA GLY A 445 22.71 -13.85 7.17
C GLY A 445 23.36 -12.48 6.98
N ALA A 446 22.66 -11.37 7.12
CA ALA A 446 23.29 -10.05 7.19
C ALA A 446 23.46 -9.68 8.67
N GLU A 447 24.70 -9.62 9.15
CA GLU A 447 25.04 -8.81 10.32
C GLU A 447 24.62 -7.37 10.02
N GLN A 448 23.40 -6.99 10.38
CA GLN A 448 22.92 -5.63 10.21
C GLN A 448 23.44 -4.83 11.39
N THR A 449 24.50 -4.05 11.13
CA THR A 449 24.97 -3.03 12.07
C THR A 449 23.89 -1.97 12.20
N VAL A 450 23.48 -1.70 13.45
CA VAL A 450 22.51 -0.63 13.73
C VAL A 450 23.16 0.71 13.38
N VAL A 451 22.45 1.54 12.63
CA VAL A 451 22.91 2.87 12.19
C VAL A 451 23.13 3.84 13.37
N SER A 452 22.75 3.46 14.60
CA SER A 452 22.91 4.26 15.83
C SER A 452 24.37 4.46 16.27
N GLY A 453 25.37 3.97 15.54
CA GLY A 453 26.79 4.16 15.89
C GLY A 453 27.24 3.35 17.12
N SER A 454 26.39 2.46 17.65
CA SER A 454 26.78 1.44 18.62
C SER A 454 27.24 0.18 17.89
N MET A 455 28.39 -0.36 18.26
CA MET A 455 28.92 -1.64 17.76
C MET A 455 28.18 -2.86 18.36
N GLU A 456 26.96 -2.69 18.86
CA GLU A 456 26.20 -3.78 19.46
C GLU A 456 25.51 -4.61 18.37
N VAL A 457 26.01 -5.84 18.19
CA VAL A 457 25.39 -6.84 17.32
C VAL A 457 24.02 -7.20 17.89
N LEU A 458 22.95 -6.82 17.19
CA LEU A 458 21.59 -7.18 17.59
C LEU A 458 21.41 -8.70 17.50
N ARG A 459 20.76 -9.25 18.53
CA ARG A 459 20.34 -10.65 18.52
C ARG A 459 19.19 -10.83 17.51
N PRO A 460 19.08 -11.99 16.86
CA PRO A 460 17.89 -12.35 16.09
C PRO A 460 16.65 -12.22 16.98
N CYS A 461 15.50 -11.86 16.40
CA CYS A 461 14.25 -11.52 17.12
C CYS A 461 14.22 -10.13 17.80
N TRP A 462 15.01 -9.15 17.35
CA TRP A 462 14.92 -7.78 17.84
C TRP A 462 14.40 -6.80 16.79
N ALA A 463 13.53 -5.89 17.22
CA ALA A 463 13.14 -4.70 16.47
C ALA A 463 13.80 -3.46 17.09
N VAL A 464 14.22 -2.53 16.24
CA VAL A 464 14.79 -1.24 16.64
C VAL A 464 14.09 -0.13 15.86
N ALA A 465 13.59 0.86 16.59
CA ALA A 465 13.07 2.09 16.02
C ALA A 465 14.06 3.23 16.25
N THR A 466 14.32 4.01 15.20
CA THR A 466 15.25 5.14 15.21
C THR A 466 14.56 6.42 14.73
N LEU A 467 14.96 7.56 15.29
CA LEU A 467 14.42 8.88 15.02
C LEU A 467 15.28 9.61 14.00
N GLY A 468 14.63 10.15 12.97
CA GLY A 468 15.23 11.06 12.00
C GLY A 468 15.86 10.38 10.80
N VAL A 469 15.81 11.09 9.67
CA VAL A 469 16.57 10.76 8.46
C VAL A 469 17.50 11.94 8.16
N PRO A 470 18.81 11.83 8.45
CA PRO A 470 19.48 10.63 8.97
C PRO A 470 19.27 10.39 10.46
N VAL A 471 19.55 9.15 10.89
CA VAL A 471 19.35 8.66 12.26
C VAL A 471 20.08 9.56 13.25
N ARG A 472 19.34 10.00 14.27
CA ARG A 472 19.86 10.86 15.35
C ARG A 472 19.88 10.17 16.69
N GLU A 473 18.86 9.35 16.93
CA GLU A 473 18.54 8.80 18.23
C GLU A 473 17.78 7.50 18.05
N GLN A 474 17.89 6.60 19.01
CA GLN A 474 17.11 5.38 19.05
C GLN A 474 15.85 5.63 19.90
N LEU A 475 14.68 5.40 19.30
CA LEU A 475 13.37 5.55 19.97
C LEU A 475 13.08 4.38 20.89
N PHE A 476 13.32 3.15 20.45
CA PHE A 476 13.22 1.97 21.29
C PHE A 476 13.92 0.76 20.65
N ASN A 477 14.20 -0.26 21.47
CA ASN A 477 14.42 -1.64 21.03
C ASN A 477 13.48 -2.58 21.78
N ALA A 478 13.03 -3.64 21.11
CA ALA A 478 12.15 -4.62 21.72
C ALA A 478 12.34 -6.01 21.11
N SER A 479 12.12 -7.06 21.91
CA SER A 479 12.08 -8.44 21.41
C SER A 479 10.74 -8.71 20.74
N ILE A 480 10.73 -9.12 19.49
CA ILE A 480 9.49 -9.43 18.76
C ILE A 480 9.02 -10.88 18.96
N CYS A 481 9.91 -11.75 19.44
CA CYS A 481 9.61 -13.16 19.65
C CYS A 481 9.10 -13.40 21.08
N LEU A 482 8.22 -14.40 21.23
CA LEU A 482 7.65 -14.76 22.53
C LEU A 482 8.74 -15.23 23.49
N HIS A 483 9.04 -14.45 24.53
CA HIS A 483 9.91 -14.89 25.62
C HIS A 483 9.08 -15.72 26.61
N SER A 484 9.38 -17.01 26.73
CA SER A 484 8.85 -17.82 27.83
C SER A 484 9.32 -17.22 29.16
N HIS A 485 8.38 -16.74 29.98
CA HIS A 485 8.60 -16.20 31.32
C HIS A 485 9.26 -17.20 32.31
N PHE A 486 9.43 -18.47 31.95
CA PHE A 486 10.12 -19.48 32.79
C PHE A 486 11.65 -19.50 32.63
N SER A 487 12.24 -18.59 31.87
CA SER A 487 13.69 -18.53 31.64
C SER A 487 14.38 -17.52 32.57
N LEU A 488 14.10 -17.59 33.89
CA LEU A 488 14.68 -16.67 34.90
C LEU A 488 16.14 -17.00 35.30
N PHE A 489 16.83 -17.84 34.52
CA PHE A 489 18.23 -18.15 34.77
C PHE A 489 19.08 -17.78 33.56
N GLN A 490 20.02 -16.85 33.76
CA GLN A 490 21.24 -16.73 32.96
C GLN A 490 21.77 -18.15 32.71
N HIS A 491 21.64 -18.64 31.47
CA HIS A 491 22.26 -19.90 31.08
C HIS A 491 23.76 -19.65 30.87
N GLY A 492 24.48 -19.59 32.00
CA GLY A 492 25.79 -20.21 32.07
C GLY A 492 25.61 -21.72 31.94
N GLU A 493 26.34 -22.28 30.98
CA GLU A 493 26.78 -23.68 30.93
C GLU A 493 25.84 -24.75 31.50
N PHE A 494 24.92 -25.30 30.71
CA PHE A 494 24.56 -26.72 30.85
C PHE A 494 24.29 -27.38 29.50
N ARG A 495 25.14 -28.36 29.18
CA ARG A 495 24.98 -29.31 28.07
C ARG A 495 23.78 -30.23 28.39
N SER A 496 22.72 -30.13 27.61
CA SER A 496 21.70 -31.18 27.50
C SER A 496 21.44 -31.47 26.02
N PHE A 497 21.49 -32.75 25.67
CA PHE A 497 21.32 -33.30 24.34
C PHE A 497 19.88 -33.08 23.83
N GLY A 498 19.74 -32.57 22.60
CA GLY A 498 18.53 -32.69 21.78
C GLY A 498 17.82 -31.38 21.45
N ARG A 499 18.13 -30.83 20.26
CA ARG A 499 17.53 -29.67 19.57
C ARG A 499 17.80 -28.29 20.20
N THR A 500 18.91 -27.69 19.77
CA THR A 500 19.01 -26.23 19.69
C THR A 500 17.89 -25.71 18.78
N PRO A 501 17.01 -24.78 19.22
CA PRO A 501 16.13 -24.10 18.28
C PRO A 501 17.01 -23.33 17.31
N ASP A 502 16.94 -23.65 16.01
CA ASP A 502 17.72 -22.98 14.97
C ASP A 502 17.26 -21.52 14.82
N ILE A 503 17.87 -20.63 15.63
CA ILE A 503 17.67 -19.18 15.61
C ILE A 503 18.11 -18.58 14.26
N SER A 504 18.91 -19.30 13.46
CA SER A 504 19.36 -18.94 12.12
C SER A 504 18.27 -18.94 11.04
N SER A 505 17.05 -19.39 11.35
CA SER A 505 15.94 -19.51 10.38
C SER A 505 14.79 -18.52 10.59
N LEU A 506 14.96 -17.51 11.45
CA LEU A 506 13.89 -16.56 11.75
C LEU A 506 13.72 -15.52 10.62
N GLU A 507 12.56 -15.54 9.97
CA GLU A 507 12.15 -14.49 9.05
C GLU A 507 11.06 -13.61 9.67
N VAL A 508 11.03 -12.34 9.27
CA VAL A 508 10.07 -11.36 9.76
C VAL A 508 9.53 -10.60 8.55
N ALA A 509 8.21 -10.48 8.46
CA ALA A 509 7.57 -9.63 7.47
C ALA A 509 7.89 -8.16 7.75
N THR A 510 7.80 -7.32 6.71
CA THR A 510 7.97 -5.87 6.85
C THR A 510 6.94 -5.30 7.84
N PRO A 511 7.38 -4.54 8.86
CA PRO A 511 6.49 -4.03 9.89
C PRO A 511 5.50 -2.99 9.35
N ILE A 512 4.34 -2.89 10.00
CA ILE A 512 3.29 -1.94 9.63
C ILE A 512 2.96 -0.98 10.78
N LEU A 513 2.42 0.19 10.44
CA LEU A 513 1.90 1.16 11.41
C LEU A 513 0.37 1.06 11.44
N ILE A 514 -0.20 0.86 12.62
CA ILE A 514 -1.65 0.95 12.86
C ILE A 514 -1.95 2.23 13.63
N PRO A 515 -2.77 3.15 13.08
CA PRO A 515 -3.04 4.43 13.70
C PRO A 515 -3.74 4.24 15.04
N ARG A 516 -3.23 4.93 16.06
CA ARG A 516 -3.82 4.92 17.40
C ARG A 516 -4.66 6.17 17.61
N ASN A 517 -5.87 5.99 18.12
CA ASN A 517 -6.70 7.11 18.53
C ASN A 517 -6.42 7.46 20.00
N ASP A 518 -5.56 8.43 20.22
CA ASP A 518 -5.25 9.01 21.53
C ASP A 518 -6.15 10.22 21.88
N GLY A 519 -7.17 10.50 21.05
CA GLY A 519 -8.03 11.68 21.15
C GLY A 519 -7.43 12.95 20.52
N HIS A 520 -6.19 12.91 20.05
CA HIS A 520 -5.59 13.97 19.25
C HIS A 520 -5.73 13.67 17.75
N ARG A 521 -5.74 14.75 16.95
CA ARG A 521 -5.77 14.64 15.49
C ARG A 521 -4.36 14.57 14.96
N HIS A 522 -3.87 13.34 14.79
CA HIS A 522 -2.65 13.06 14.06
C HIS A 522 -2.88 13.08 12.56
N ARG A 523 -1.81 13.23 11.78
CA ARG A 523 -1.89 13.10 10.32
C ARG A 523 -2.08 11.61 9.99
N LYS A 524 -2.69 11.32 8.84
CA LYS A 524 -2.76 9.93 8.35
C LYS A 524 -1.33 9.39 8.18
N GLY A 525 -1.07 8.18 8.69
CA GLY A 525 0.26 7.56 8.68
C GLY A 525 1.24 8.16 9.71
N SER A 526 0.72 8.85 10.73
CA SER A 526 1.49 9.42 11.84
C SER A 526 0.81 9.04 13.16
N HIS A 527 1.63 8.75 14.18
CA HIS A 527 1.24 8.28 15.50
C HIS A 527 0.45 6.96 15.52
N GLY A 528 1.10 5.88 15.94
CA GLY A 528 0.45 4.58 15.97
C GLY A 528 1.27 3.49 16.64
N ASP A 529 0.64 2.32 16.70
CA ASP A 529 1.28 1.10 17.17
C ASP A 529 1.98 0.42 15.97
N VAL A 530 3.21 -0.04 16.19
CA VAL A 530 3.99 -0.78 15.20
C VAL A 530 3.77 -2.26 15.43
N VAL A 531 3.34 -2.96 14.37
CA VAL A 531 3.01 -4.38 14.41
C VAL A 531 4.05 -5.17 13.62
N PHE A 532 4.45 -6.30 14.21
CA PHE A 532 5.44 -7.24 13.67
C PHE A 532 4.81 -8.61 13.50
N LEU A 533 5.21 -9.34 12.45
CA LEU A 533 4.83 -10.73 12.20
C LEU A 533 6.10 -11.53 11.89
N ASN A 534 6.35 -12.59 12.64
CA ASN A 534 7.44 -13.52 12.36
C ASN A 534 6.96 -14.83 11.72
N ASN A 535 7.89 -15.59 11.17
CA ASN A 535 7.62 -16.84 10.47
C ASN A 535 7.06 -17.98 11.33
N ARG A 536 7.09 -17.80 12.65
CA ARG A 536 6.45 -18.69 13.64
C ARG A 536 4.98 -18.33 13.89
N GLY A 537 4.44 -17.34 13.18
CA GLY A 537 3.07 -16.89 13.34
C GLY A 537 2.85 -16.00 14.57
N GLU A 538 3.92 -15.53 15.21
CA GLU A 538 3.80 -14.60 16.35
C GLU A 538 3.60 -13.18 15.81
N VAL A 539 2.50 -12.56 16.24
CA VAL A 539 2.16 -11.17 15.95
C VAL A 539 2.32 -10.34 17.22
N THR A 540 3.16 -9.31 17.16
CA THR A 540 3.51 -8.49 18.32
C THR A 540 3.25 -7.02 18.02
N SER A 541 2.63 -6.30 18.97
CA SER A 541 2.34 -4.87 18.84
C SER A 541 3.05 -4.05 19.92
N TYR A 542 3.74 -3.01 19.47
CA TYR A 542 4.45 -2.05 20.32
C TYR A 542 4.01 -0.63 20.02
N SER A 543 3.86 0.19 21.06
CA SER A 543 3.66 1.62 20.90
C SER A 543 4.88 2.41 21.40
N PRO A 544 5.25 3.53 20.76
CA PRO A 544 6.34 4.36 21.24
C PRO A 544 5.99 4.97 22.61
N GLY A 545 6.93 4.94 23.55
CA GLY A 545 6.76 5.53 24.88
C GLY A 545 6.76 7.07 24.86
N LEU A 546 6.04 7.69 25.80
CA LEU A 546 5.90 9.15 25.93
C LEU A 546 7.22 9.91 26.17
N HIS A 547 8.25 9.24 26.70
CA HIS A 547 9.53 9.87 27.08
C HIS A 547 10.70 9.48 26.15
N GLY A 548 10.42 8.89 24.99
CA GLY A 548 11.37 8.83 23.87
C GLY A 548 12.39 7.69 23.83
N HIS A 549 12.36 6.72 24.76
CA HIS A 549 13.35 5.63 24.80
C HIS A 549 12.80 4.22 25.09
N ASP A 550 11.50 4.09 25.41
CA ASP A 550 10.90 2.82 25.81
C ASP A 550 9.85 2.37 24.79
N ALA A 551 9.80 1.06 24.51
CA ALA A 551 8.71 0.43 23.79
C ALA A 551 7.64 -0.01 24.79
N LEU A 552 6.41 0.48 24.66
CA LEU A 552 5.29 0.00 25.46
C LEU A 552 4.67 -1.20 24.75
N TRP A 553 4.84 -2.39 25.33
CA TRP A 553 4.17 -3.61 24.86
C TRP A 553 2.66 -3.48 25.01
N GLN A 554 1.91 -3.64 23.91
CA GLN A 554 0.44 -3.60 23.95
C GLN A 554 -0.12 -5.02 24.08
N TRP A 555 0.28 -5.91 23.16
CA TRP A 555 -0.17 -7.28 23.11
C TRP A 555 0.74 -8.12 22.22
N GLN A 556 0.64 -9.44 22.39
CA GLN A 556 1.29 -10.42 21.53
C GLN A 556 0.36 -11.63 21.39
N LEU A 557 0.27 -12.16 20.18
CA LEU A 557 -0.63 -13.25 19.83
C LEU A 557 0.12 -14.27 18.98
N LEU A 558 -0.17 -15.56 19.19
CA LEU A 558 0.24 -16.64 18.29
C LEU A 558 -0.90 -16.94 17.33
N THR A 559 -0.61 -16.90 16.04
CA THR A 559 -1.56 -17.14 14.93
C THR A 559 -1.04 -18.27 14.04
N GLY A 560 -1.89 -18.84 13.19
CA GLY A 560 -1.47 -19.83 12.18
C GLY A 560 -0.81 -19.22 10.94
N ALA A 561 -0.54 -17.91 10.91
CA ALA A 561 0.17 -17.24 9.82
C ALA A 561 1.69 -17.55 9.84
N THR A 562 2.04 -18.83 9.76
CA THR A 562 3.42 -19.36 9.74
C THR A 562 3.95 -19.45 8.32
N TRP A 563 5.27 -19.42 8.12
CA TRP A 563 5.86 -19.79 6.84
C TRP A 563 7.30 -20.27 7.02
N SER A 564 7.85 -20.89 5.98
CA SER A 564 9.27 -21.24 5.95
C SER A 564 9.83 -21.08 4.54
N ASN A 565 10.83 -20.23 4.38
CA ASN A 565 11.64 -20.16 3.19
C ASN A 565 13.01 -20.76 3.52
N ILE A 566 13.26 -22.00 3.11
CA ILE A 566 14.56 -22.64 3.35
C ILE A 566 15.53 -22.12 2.28
N PRO A 567 16.61 -21.41 2.66
CA PRO A 567 17.58 -20.94 1.68
C PRO A 567 18.26 -22.13 1.01
N SER A 568 18.11 -22.24 -0.30
CA SER A 568 18.75 -23.28 -1.09
C SER A 568 20.22 -22.90 -1.36
N PRO A 569 21.21 -23.76 -1.06
CA PRO A 569 22.64 -23.44 -1.12
C PRO A 569 23.16 -23.13 -2.54
N SER A 570 22.37 -23.39 -3.58
CA SER A 570 22.70 -23.20 -5.00
C SER A 570 22.01 -21.98 -5.64
N GLY A 571 21.23 -21.19 -4.89
CA GLY A 571 20.40 -20.12 -5.45
C GLY A 571 19.28 -20.63 -6.38
N MET A 572 19.10 -21.94 -6.48
CA MET A 572 17.99 -22.59 -7.18
C MET A 572 16.83 -22.80 -6.20
N MET A 573 15.67 -22.26 -6.52
CA MET A 573 14.45 -22.39 -5.72
C MET A 573 13.79 -23.76 -6.00
N GLU A 574 14.12 -24.80 -5.23
CA GLU A 574 13.49 -26.13 -5.36
C GLU A 574 12.06 -26.18 -4.76
N GLY A 575 11.69 -25.18 -3.94
CA GLY A 575 10.32 -24.93 -3.48
C GLY A 575 10.02 -23.44 -3.56
N GLY A 576 8.90 -23.07 -4.18
CA GLY A 576 8.52 -21.66 -4.36
C GLY A 576 8.56 -20.87 -3.04
N MET A 577 9.14 -19.67 -3.07
CA MET A 577 9.22 -18.79 -1.89
C MET A 577 7.82 -18.31 -1.50
N VAL A 578 7.44 -18.57 -0.24
CA VAL A 578 6.22 -18.05 0.36
C VAL A 578 6.39 -16.56 0.61
N VAL A 579 5.42 -15.77 0.13
CA VAL A 579 5.36 -14.33 0.40
C VAL A 579 4.37 -14.08 1.53
N PRO A 580 4.84 -13.85 2.77
CA PRO A 580 3.96 -13.54 3.87
C PRO A 580 3.27 -12.19 3.65
N THR A 581 2.10 -12.02 4.25
CA THR A 581 1.38 -10.74 4.23
C THR A 581 1.31 -10.17 5.62
N LEU A 582 1.77 -8.93 5.81
CA LEU A 582 1.42 -8.10 6.96
C LEU A 582 0.99 -6.75 6.42
N LYS A 583 -0.31 -6.44 6.47
CA LYS A 583 -0.88 -5.22 5.89
C LYS A 583 -1.95 -4.62 6.79
N ALA A 584 -2.01 -3.30 6.82
CA ALA A 584 -3.16 -2.57 7.34
C ALA A 584 -4.28 -2.59 6.28
N ILE A 585 -5.46 -3.08 6.66
CA ILE A 585 -6.62 -3.18 5.77
C ILE A 585 -7.84 -2.53 6.40
N THR A 586 -8.78 -2.03 5.60
CA THR A 586 -10.11 -1.66 6.10
C THR A 586 -11.08 -2.79 5.76
N LEU A 587 -12.05 -3.07 6.63
CA LEU A 587 -13.10 -4.05 6.32
C LEU A 587 -14.20 -3.47 5.41
N ARG A 588 -14.21 -2.15 5.21
CA ARG A 588 -15.12 -1.45 4.31
C ARG A 588 -14.34 -0.45 3.46
N VAL A 589 -14.80 -0.22 2.25
CA VAL A 589 -14.13 0.67 1.26
C VAL A 589 -13.94 2.10 1.78
N HIS A 590 -14.76 2.57 2.73
CA HIS A 590 -14.73 3.93 3.26
C HIS A 590 -14.62 4.00 4.78
N ASP A 591 -14.15 2.93 5.42
CA ASP A 591 -13.89 2.97 6.86
C ASP A 591 -12.58 3.71 7.16
N ASN A 592 -12.52 4.34 8.33
CA ASN A 592 -11.29 4.91 8.86
C ASN A 592 -10.60 3.95 9.85
N GLN A 593 -11.28 2.89 10.28
CA GLN A 593 -10.69 1.91 11.17
C GLN A 593 -9.88 0.89 10.36
N GLU A 594 -8.57 0.92 10.58
CA GLU A 594 -7.63 -0.03 10.00
C GLU A 594 -7.54 -1.26 10.92
N MET A 595 -7.64 -2.45 10.32
CA MET A 595 -7.42 -3.77 10.89
C MET A 595 -6.10 -4.33 10.37
N ILE A 596 -5.62 -5.42 10.97
CA ILE A 596 -4.36 -6.07 10.59
C ILE A 596 -4.67 -7.36 9.84
N LEU A 597 -4.16 -7.50 8.61
CA LEU A 597 -4.16 -8.75 7.86
C LEU A 597 -2.76 -9.39 7.98
N ALA A 598 -2.69 -10.56 8.60
CA ALA A 598 -1.50 -11.39 8.71
C ALA A 598 -1.72 -12.70 7.93
N ALA A 599 -0.84 -13.07 7.01
CA ALA A 599 -0.97 -14.32 6.26
C ALA A 599 0.36 -15.05 6.11
N GLY A 600 0.31 -16.37 6.31
CA GLY A 600 1.41 -17.31 6.14
C GLY A 600 1.25 -18.18 4.89
N ASP A 601 1.69 -19.43 4.97
CA ASP A 601 1.60 -20.43 3.91
C ASP A 601 0.24 -21.12 3.83
N GLN A 602 -0.39 -21.40 4.98
CA GLN A 602 -1.63 -22.16 5.09
C GLN A 602 -2.81 -21.36 5.65
N GLU A 603 -2.57 -20.29 6.39
CA GLU A 603 -3.63 -19.53 7.05
C GLU A 603 -3.41 -18.01 6.93
N ALA A 604 -4.52 -17.29 6.76
CA ALA A 604 -4.58 -15.85 6.91
C ALA A 604 -5.53 -15.47 8.05
N VAL A 605 -5.11 -14.51 8.87
CA VAL A 605 -5.82 -14.07 10.07
C VAL A 605 -6.01 -12.56 10.01
N ILE A 606 -7.22 -12.13 10.37
CA ILE A 606 -7.55 -10.71 10.50
C ILE A 606 -7.66 -10.38 11.98
N LEU A 607 -6.89 -9.39 12.42
CA LEU A 607 -6.82 -8.95 13.81
C LEU A 607 -7.35 -7.54 13.96
N SER A 608 -8.00 -7.28 15.10
CA SER A 608 -8.28 -5.92 15.53
C SER A 608 -7.00 -5.21 15.98
N PRO A 609 -6.96 -3.87 15.97
CA PRO A 609 -5.86 -3.10 16.58
C PRO A 609 -5.57 -3.46 18.04
N GLY A 610 -6.57 -3.99 18.76
CA GLY A 610 -6.46 -4.41 20.16
C GLY A 610 -5.93 -5.83 20.37
N GLY A 611 -5.59 -6.57 19.30
CA GLY A 611 -5.02 -7.92 19.40
C GLY A 611 -6.05 -9.05 19.50
N SER A 612 -7.30 -8.82 19.08
CA SER A 612 -8.32 -9.87 19.00
C SER A 612 -8.44 -10.43 17.58
N ILE A 613 -8.56 -11.75 17.44
CA ILE A 613 -8.85 -12.41 16.16
C ILE A 613 -10.29 -12.13 15.76
N LEU A 614 -10.49 -11.57 14.56
CA LEU A 614 -11.80 -11.28 13.99
C LEU A 614 -12.24 -12.37 13.00
N ALA A 615 -11.31 -12.85 12.17
CA ALA A 615 -11.57 -13.90 11.20
C ALA A 615 -10.29 -14.69 10.91
N MET A 616 -10.45 -15.96 10.52
CA MET A 616 -9.40 -16.85 10.06
C MET A 616 -9.82 -17.42 8.71
N VAL A 617 -8.86 -17.61 7.81
CA VAL A 617 -9.07 -18.05 6.44
C VAL A 617 -8.03 -19.09 6.11
N ASP A 618 -8.49 -20.29 5.80
CA ASP A 618 -7.62 -21.37 5.33
C ASP A 618 -7.25 -21.12 3.86
N LEU A 619 -5.95 -21.13 3.57
CA LEU A 619 -5.40 -20.89 2.24
C LEU A 619 -5.20 -22.23 1.51
N PRO A 620 -5.75 -22.41 0.29
CA PRO A 620 -5.63 -23.67 -0.45
C PRO A 620 -4.20 -24.00 -0.89
N ALA A 621 -3.34 -22.98 -1.04
CA ALA A 621 -1.93 -23.14 -1.39
C ALA A 621 -1.12 -21.89 -0.98
N PRO A 622 0.22 -22.00 -0.89
CA PRO A 622 1.05 -20.91 -0.42
C PRO A 622 1.00 -19.67 -1.33
N PRO A 623 0.95 -18.45 -0.75
CA PRO A 623 0.93 -17.21 -1.51
C PRO A 623 2.26 -16.93 -2.21
N THR A 624 2.19 -16.65 -3.52
CA THR A 624 3.33 -16.11 -4.30
C THR A 624 3.40 -14.59 -4.26
N HIS A 625 2.33 -13.95 -3.81
CA HIS A 625 2.19 -12.51 -3.63
C HIS A 625 1.51 -12.23 -2.29
N ALA A 626 1.79 -11.06 -1.71
CA ALA A 626 1.03 -10.61 -0.56
C ALA A 626 -0.46 -10.50 -0.92
N LEU A 627 -1.35 -10.98 -0.05
CA LEU A 627 -2.79 -10.99 -0.29
C LEU A 627 -3.29 -9.59 -0.69
N ILE A 628 -4.21 -9.59 -1.66
CA ILE A 628 -4.81 -8.39 -2.22
C ILE A 628 -6.18 -8.21 -1.56
N CYS A 629 -6.47 -7.01 -1.09
CA CYS A 629 -7.69 -6.68 -0.35
C CYS A 629 -8.46 -5.63 -1.16
N GLU A 630 -9.51 -6.07 -1.85
CA GLU A 630 -10.29 -5.25 -2.78
C GLU A 630 -11.74 -5.75 -2.82
N ASP A 631 -12.70 -4.84 -2.83
CA ASP A 631 -14.15 -5.14 -2.96
C ASP A 631 -14.47 -5.61 -4.39
N PHE A 632 -14.27 -6.87 -4.74
CA PHE A 632 -14.61 -7.38 -6.07
C PHE A 632 -16.08 -7.79 -6.20
N SER A 633 -16.76 -8.06 -5.07
CA SER A 633 -18.18 -8.41 -5.04
C SER A 633 -19.10 -7.21 -5.28
N GLY A 634 -18.62 -5.99 -5.01
CA GLY A 634 -19.35 -4.73 -5.17
C GLY A 634 -20.34 -4.44 -4.03
N ASP A 635 -20.20 -5.09 -2.88
CA ASP A 635 -21.10 -4.92 -1.74
C ASP A 635 -20.62 -3.87 -0.71
N GLY A 636 -19.46 -3.26 -0.95
CA GLY A 636 -18.83 -2.26 -0.10
C GLY A 636 -17.98 -2.82 1.04
N LEU A 637 -17.84 -4.15 1.13
CA LEU A 637 -16.88 -4.86 1.96
C LEU A 637 -15.63 -5.21 1.16
N ASN A 638 -14.48 -5.28 1.83
CA ASN A 638 -13.24 -5.60 1.13
C ASN A 638 -13.02 -7.11 1.14
N ASP A 639 -13.01 -7.69 -0.05
CA ASP A 639 -12.78 -9.12 -0.26
C ASP A 639 -11.28 -9.43 -0.36
N LEU A 640 -10.90 -10.71 -0.29
CA LEU A 640 -9.51 -11.14 -0.38
C LEU A 640 -9.23 -11.92 -1.66
N ILE A 641 -8.09 -11.65 -2.30
CA ILE A 641 -7.58 -12.42 -3.43
C ILE A 641 -6.22 -13.01 -3.06
N LEU A 642 -6.10 -14.32 -3.25
CA LEU A 642 -4.89 -15.11 -3.09
C LEU A 642 -4.33 -15.47 -4.47
N VAL A 643 -3.03 -15.24 -4.66
CA VAL A 643 -2.29 -15.64 -5.85
C VAL A 643 -1.31 -16.75 -5.47
N THR A 644 -1.39 -17.89 -6.14
CA THR A 644 -0.53 -19.06 -5.89
C THR A 644 0.25 -19.40 -7.16
N SER A 645 1.08 -20.44 -7.14
CA SER A 645 1.74 -20.96 -8.34
C SER A 645 0.78 -21.67 -9.30
N THR A 646 -0.38 -22.11 -8.81
CA THR A 646 -1.36 -22.93 -9.54
C THR A 646 -2.59 -22.15 -10.00
N GLY A 647 -2.80 -20.94 -9.49
CA GLY A 647 -3.96 -20.15 -9.85
C GLY A 647 -4.21 -18.94 -8.96
N VAL A 648 -5.37 -18.33 -9.15
CA VAL A 648 -5.87 -17.19 -8.38
C VAL A 648 -7.19 -17.59 -7.71
N TYR A 649 -7.34 -17.28 -6.42
CA TYR A 649 -8.50 -17.62 -5.61
C TYR A 649 -9.09 -16.35 -4.98
N GLY A 650 -10.41 -16.25 -4.93
CA GLY A 650 -11.13 -15.14 -4.31
C GLY A 650 -12.00 -15.59 -3.14
N PHE A 651 -11.93 -14.84 -2.05
CA PHE A 651 -12.73 -15.03 -0.84
C PHE A 651 -13.61 -13.80 -0.62
N VAL A 652 -14.92 -13.99 -0.51
CA VAL A 652 -15.86 -12.89 -0.26
C VAL A 652 -16.03 -12.68 1.23
N GLN A 653 -15.97 -11.43 1.66
CA GLN A 653 -16.26 -11.03 3.02
C GLN A 653 -17.78 -11.11 3.25
N THR A 654 -18.19 -11.85 4.26
CA THR A 654 -19.60 -11.98 4.66
C THR A 654 -19.79 -11.52 6.09
N ARG A 655 -20.96 -10.95 6.37
CA ARG A 655 -21.38 -10.60 7.74
C ARG A 655 -22.26 -11.71 8.28
N GLN A 656 -21.84 -12.31 9.38
CA GLN A 656 -22.71 -13.22 10.13
C GLN A 656 -23.42 -12.42 11.22
N PRO A 657 -24.75 -12.38 11.25
CA PRO A 657 -25.44 -11.81 12.40
C PRO A 657 -25.00 -12.58 13.65
N GLY A 658 -24.59 -11.87 14.71
CA GLY A 658 -24.06 -12.49 15.93
C GLY A 658 -25.03 -13.52 16.50
N ALA A 659 -24.82 -14.79 16.15
CA ALA A 659 -25.77 -15.87 16.39
C ALA A 659 -25.99 -16.09 17.89
N LEU A 660 -24.98 -15.80 18.71
CA LEU A 660 -25.06 -15.89 20.17
C LEU A 660 -25.99 -14.82 20.77
N PHE A 661 -25.90 -13.57 20.34
CA PHE A 661 -26.75 -12.51 20.87
C PHE A 661 -28.19 -12.65 20.38
N PHE A 662 -28.39 -13.00 19.12
CA PHE A 662 -29.73 -13.29 18.60
C PHE A 662 -30.35 -14.52 19.29
N SER A 663 -29.60 -15.62 19.43
CA SER A 663 -30.12 -16.85 20.06
C SER A 663 -30.37 -16.68 21.56
N THR A 664 -29.52 -15.95 22.29
CA THR A 664 -29.76 -15.64 23.71
C THR A 664 -31.01 -14.78 23.89
N LEU A 665 -31.23 -13.80 23.02
CA LEU A 665 -32.42 -12.95 23.11
C LEU A 665 -33.69 -13.70 22.72
N VAL A 666 -33.64 -14.52 21.67
CA VAL A 666 -34.73 -15.45 21.33
C VAL A 666 -34.97 -16.43 22.48
N GLY A 667 -33.92 -16.94 23.11
CA GLY A 667 -34.00 -17.80 24.30
C GLY A 667 -34.69 -17.11 25.47
N ILE A 668 -34.31 -15.87 25.79
CA ILE A 668 -34.96 -15.05 26.82
C ILE A 668 -36.44 -14.84 26.47
N LEU A 669 -36.77 -14.57 25.21
CA LEU A 669 -38.15 -14.39 24.75
C LEU A 669 -38.99 -15.67 24.91
N ILE A 670 -38.42 -16.84 24.60
CA ILE A 670 -39.06 -18.15 24.82
C ILE A 670 -39.30 -18.40 26.31
N VAL A 671 -38.33 -18.11 27.18
CA VAL A 671 -38.49 -18.26 28.64
C VAL A 671 -39.60 -17.35 29.16
N VAL A 672 -39.64 -16.09 28.73
CA VAL A 672 -40.71 -15.15 29.10
C VAL A 672 -42.08 -15.65 28.62
N MET A 673 -42.18 -16.17 27.38
CA MET A 673 -43.40 -16.78 26.86
C MET A 673 -43.85 -17.99 27.69
N ALA A 674 -42.91 -18.86 28.10
CA ALA A 674 -43.19 -20.03 28.94
C ALA A 674 -43.70 -19.63 30.34
N ILE A 675 -43.07 -18.65 30.98
CA ILE A 675 -43.51 -18.12 32.29
C ILE A 675 -44.92 -17.52 32.17
N ILE A 676 -45.20 -16.77 31.10
CA ILE A 676 -46.51 -16.18 30.82
C ILE A 676 -47.57 -17.28 30.57
N PHE A 677 -47.21 -18.37 29.88
CA PHE A 677 -48.10 -19.50 29.65
C PHE A 677 -48.44 -20.24 30.95
N ILE A 678 -47.44 -20.55 31.76
CA ILE A 678 -47.60 -21.21 33.07
C ILE A 678 -48.46 -20.33 34.01
N SER A 679 -48.17 -19.03 34.08
CA SER A 679 -48.93 -18.09 34.92
C SER A 679 -50.41 -18.00 34.49
N GLN A 680 -50.71 -18.05 33.20
CA GLN A 680 -52.09 -18.11 32.70
C GLN A 680 -52.79 -19.41 33.04
N HIS A 681 -52.09 -20.54 32.95
CA HIS A 681 -52.65 -21.85 33.24
C HIS A 681 -52.89 -22.07 34.74
N LEU A 682 -52.12 -21.39 35.61
CA LEU A 682 -52.32 -21.38 37.06
C LEU A 682 -53.44 -20.39 37.46
N ASN A 683 -53.53 -19.21 36.86
CA ASN A 683 -54.56 -18.21 37.18
C ASN A 683 -55.95 -18.56 36.62
N THR A 684 -56.06 -19.45 35.64
CA THR A 684 -57.36 -19.90 35.10
C THR A 684 -58.09 -20.91 36.00
N LYS A 685 -57.40 -21.55 36.96
CA LYS A 685 -58.03 -22.50 37.90
C LYS A 685 -58.81 -21.83 39.06
N GLY A 686 -58.87 -20.49 39.11
CA GLY A 686 -59.50 -19.72 40.20
C GLY A 686 -60.83 -19.03 39.89
N GLY A 687 -61.45 -19.26 38.72
CA GLY A 687 -62.72 -18.63 38.36
C GLY A 687 -63.94 -19.40 38.90
N LYS A 688 -64.51 -18.98 40.04
CA LYS A 688 -65.80 -19.49 40.54
C LYS A 688 -66.92 -19.27 39.49
N PRO A 689 -67.79 -20.27 39.22
CA PRO A 689 -68.97 -20.06 38.40
C PRO A 689 -69.98 -19.17 39.12
N ARG A 690 -70.55 -18.22 38.38
CA ARG A 690 -71.64 -17.33 38.81
C ARG A 690 -72.90 -18.19 39.02
N ALA A 691 -73.41 -18.24 40.25
CA ALA A 691 -74.67 -18.92 40.55
C ALA A 691 -75.85 -18.14 39.96
N SER A 692 -76.56 -18.75 39.02
CA SER A 692 -77.92 -18.39 38.61
C SER A 692 -78.91 -18.73 39.73
N GLY A 693 -79.83 -17.82 40.03
CA GLY A 693 -80.75 -17.92 41.17
C GLY A 693 -81.88 -18.94 41.03
N ALA A 694 -82.56 -19.20 42.15
CA ALA A 694 -83.94 -19.68 42.22
C ALA A 694 -84.55 -19.41 43.61
N TYR A 695 -85.71 -18.74 43.60
CA TYR A 695 -86.88 -18.91 44.49
C TYR A 695 -86.68 -19.21 46.00
N ARG A 696 -86.95 -18.21 46.83
CA ARG A 696 -88.16 -18.20 47.69
C ARG A 696 -88.52 -16.78 48.12
#